data_AF-A0A411PDQ0-F1
#
_entry.id   AF-A0A411PDQ0-F1
#
_cell.length_a   1.000
_cell.length_b   1.000
_cell.length_c   1.000
_cell.angle_alpha   90.00
_cell.angle_beta   90.00
_cell.angle_gamma   90.00
#
_symmetry.space_group_name_H-M   'P 1'
#
loop_
_entity.id
_entity.type
_entity.pdbx_description
1 polymer ?
#
loop_
_entity_poly.entity_id
_entity_poly.type
_entity_poly.pdbx_seq_one_letter_code
_entity_poly.pdbx_strand_id
1 'polypeptide(L)'
;MNKKMTTVAKAVALLMATASTAAQADLVITEYVEGGGSNKAVEISNLGSTTINLDAAQYVLSLHSNGKTEAGNTATLTGMLEPGKSIVYHNGSADEQFKVGIESTVTYFNGDDALTLTKDGAIIDRFGKLGEDPGSEWLDPNDSNFSTKDKTLRRKASVTTGDVNATADFPGANNEWVVFDKDTADGLGCPGEGACSVVVEPGVLLITEYIEGSGSNKAVELSNVGGSELDLDAAVYQIGLYSNGATEIGNNEILSGKLAVGESIVFHNSGANDEFKIGTASTITYFNGDDALVLTKDGAVIDRFGKLGEDPGSAWTDPNDANFSTANKTLRRKDSVTAGDTVADADFPGTDNQWVTFDIDTADGLGCAGEAACGSEPDPLPCNNCEILTPVADPDTFVREDYYSNVINGDFESPEAWKNAISAAISVGHVEITYKQVWSVLTYSDEDPTNSDNVIELYTGNSISKHSNGGNTSDWNREHVWAKSHGFPSEGQRGYKDAHHLRPTNTKVNSTRSAYDFDNCADTGTELTDAPGNYLDTAKRCFEPRDEIKGDVARMIMYMDTRYQGNDDDMPDLIAVDRITTADEVSANEPLIGKLCTMYAWHQQDPVDDFDRQRNDAVYKYQGNRNPFIDNPEWVKQVYGDQCGDPVNPELDVDVIIEAPESVNEGEAFVVDASKTVAEDGTELTFAWEQVSGPEVSFDSTAKVLNITTPKVDADTTLAFKLVVSDGTLETSEMVSVALINVPLELDISFSGATVVPEGEEATITAAIADAPAGLTYAWKQVSGQSAEFTADGLTLNVTAPEVDINQTLVFEFTADNGEDTVSKLVNLEVTNTQEPGWTKPDGGSLGAGLLMLLPLAWRRRQSK
;
A
#
# COMPACT_ATOMS: atom_id res chain seq x y z
N MET A 1 58.90 19.67 -26.63
CA MET A 1 59.58 18.58 -25.88
C MET A 1 58.76 18.32 -24.62
N ASN A 2 57.84 17.36 -24.64
CA ASN A 2 58.08 15.94 -24.34
C ASN A 2 58.73 15.68 -22.97
N LYS A 3 57.93 15.18 -22.02
CA LYS A 3 58.11 13.89 -21.31
C LYS A 3 56.88 13.71 -20.39
N LYS A 4 55.89 12.90 -20.75
CA LYS A 4 55.84 11.42 -20.63
C LYS A 4 56.22 10.95 -19.22
N MET A 5 55.20 10.64 -18.41
CA MET A 5 55.24 9.49 -17.50
C MET A 5 54.30 8.43 -18.05
N THR A 6 54.93 7.38 -18.58
CA THR A 6 54.38 6.07 -18.94
C THR A 6 54.09 5.28 -17.66
N THR A 7 52.89 4.71 -17.47
CA THR A 7 52.42 3.37 -17.91
C THR A 7 52.86 2.23 -16.99
N VAL A 8 51.89 1.39 -16.59
CA VAL A 8 51.87 -0.09 -16.48
C VAL A 8 50.77 -0.45 -15.45
N ALA A 9 49.79 -1.33 -15.64
CA ALA A 9 49.26 -2.09 -16.77
C ALA A 9 47.93 -2.75 -16.30
N LYS A 10 46.95 -2.90 -17.19
CA LYS A 10 46.36 -4.20 -17.56
C LYS A 10 45.22 -3.99 -18.55
N ALA A 11 45.19 -4.89 -19.52
CA ALA A 11 44.27 -4.94 -20.63
C ALA A 11 43.25 -6.07 -20.40
N VAL A 12 42.15 -5.93 -21.16
CA VAL A 12 41.18 -6.95 -21.59
C VAL A 12 40.08 -7.32 -20.60
N ALA A 13 38.88 -6.77 -20.85
CA ALA A 13 37.67 -7.57 -21.02
C ALA A 13 36.65 -6.78 -21.86
N LEU A 14 36.39 -7.29 -23.06
CA LEU A 14 35.15 -7.09 -23.81
C LEU A 14 34.05 -7.84 -23.03
N LEU A 15 33.01 -7.17 -22.53
CA LEU A 15 31.72 -7.80 -22.26
C LEU A 15 30.63 -6.71 -22.12
N MET A 16 29.63 -6.80 -23.00
CA MET A 16 28.25 -6.35 -22.88
C MET A 16 27.99 -5.01 -22.17
N ALA A 17 27.61 -4.01 -22.96
CA ALA A 17 26.67 -2.99 -22.52
C ALA A 17 25.31 -3.68 -22.29
N THR A 18 25.17 -4.37 -21.16
CA THR A 18 23.87 -4.46 -20.52
C THR A 18 23.56 -3.07 -20.02
N ALA A 19 22.47 -2.47 -20.50
CA ALA A 19 21.77 -1.49 -19.72
C ALA A 19 21.46 -2.17 -18.38
N SER A 20 22.31 -1.95 -17.36
CA SER A 20 21.90 -2.20 -16.00
C SER A 20 20.79 -1.20 -15.77
N THR A 21 19.55 -1.66 -15.86
CA THR A 21 18.49 -1.15 -15.00
C THR A 21 19.12 -1.11 -13.62
N ALA A 22 19.49 0.07 -13.13
CA ALA A 22 19.93 0.19 -11.76
C ALA A 22 18.80 -0.42 -10.94
N ALA A 23 19.07 -1.55 -10.29
CA ALA A 23 18.12 -2.18 -9.40
C ALA A 23 17.69 -1.07 -8.43
N GLN A 24 16.42 -0.71 -8.50
CA GLN A 24 15.80 0.32 -7.68
C GLN A 24 16.13 -0.05 -6.23
N ALA A 25 16.86 0.83 -5.54
CA ALA A 25 17.25 0.56 -4.17
C ALA A 25 16.05 0.94 -3.30
N ASP A 26 15.60 0.00 -2.49
CA ASP A 26 14.54 0.25 -1.50
C ASP A 26 15.08 1.04 -0.28
N LEU A 27 16.17 1.81 -0.46
CA LEU A 27 16.80 2.63 0.56
C LEU A 27 16.49 4.11 0.25
N VAL A 28 15.67 4.74 1.09
CA VAL A 28 15.02 6.03 0.80
C VAL A 28 15.23 6.98 1.98
N ILE A 29 15.34 8.29 1.72
CA ILE A 29 15.32 9.34 2.74
C ILE A 29 13.85 9.49 3.20
N THR A 30 13.59 9.14 4.45
CA THR A 30 12.25 9.02 5.01
C THR A 30 11.86 10.15 5.94
N GLU A 31 12.82 10.81 6.58
CA GLU A 31 12.55 11.98 7.42
C GLU A 31 13.67 13.01 7.30
N TYR A 32 13.27 14.29 7.21
CA TYR A 32 14.15 15.45 7.24
C TYR A 32 13.65 16.37 8.35
N VAL A 33 14.51 16.65 9.33
CA VAL A 33 14.18 17.51 10.47
C VAL A 33 15.02 18.77 10.40
N GLU A 34 14.37 19.92 10.22
CA GLU A 34 14.95 21.24 10.43
C GLU A 34 14.21 21.98 11.55
N GLY A 35 14.60 21.69 12.79
CA GLY A 35 14.08 22.32 14.00
C GLY A 35 14.82 23.60 14.40
N GLY A 36 14.62 24.00 15.65
CA GLY A 36 15.24 25.18 16.25
C GLY A 36 16.73 25.01 16.48
N GLY A 37 17.51 26.02 16.04
CA GLY A 37 18.95 26.05 16.29
C GLY A 37 19.69 24.88 15.64
N SER A 38 20.09 23.90 16.45
CA SER A 38 20.83 22.72 16.01
C SER A 38 19.98 21.44 15.98
N ASN A 39 18.66 21.52 16.23
CA ASN A 39 17.74 20.39 16.19
C ASN A 39 17.56 19.91 14.74
N LYS A 40 18.54 19.16 14.24
CA LYS A 40 18.62 18.72 12.86
C LYS A 40 18.92 17.24 12.78
N ALA A 41 18.14 16.53 11.98
CA ALA A 41 18.30 15.10 11.76
C ALA A 41 17.83 14.71 10.36
N VAL A 42 18.37 13.62 9.83
CA VAL A 42 17.91 13.00 8.58
C VAL A 42 17.87 11.50 8.76
N GLU A 43 16.77 10.90 8.32
CA GLU A 43 16.53 9.46 8.38
C GLU A 43 16.59 8.84 6.99
N ILE A 44 17.21 7.66 6.92
CA ILE A 44 17.26 6.81 5.74
C ILE A 44 16.78 5.41 6.13
N SER A 45 15.77 4.88 5.45
CA SER A 45 15.17 3.59 5.79
C SER A 45 15.23 2.59 4.65
N ASN A 46 15.33 1.32 5.03
CA ASN A 46 15.12 0.20 4.12
C ASN A 46 13.63 -0.12 4.04
N LEU A 47 12.97 0.36 2.98
CA LEU A 47 11.57 0.09 2.66
C LEU A 47 11.37 -1.22 1.88
N GLY A 48 12.45 -1.96 1.61
CA GLY A 48 12.43 -3.22 0.88
C GLY A 48 12.16 -4.42 1.79
N SER A 49 11.94 -5.58 1.17
CA SER A 49 11.63 -6.82 1.90
C SER A 49 12.86 -7.65 2.29
N THR A 50 14.07 -7.17 1.99
CA THR A 50 15.32 -7.88 2.31
C THR A 50 16.32 -7.01 3.05
N THR A 51 17.12 -7.62 3.92
CA THR A 51 18.20 -6.92 4.63
C THR A 51 19.24 -6.39 3.64
N ILE A 52 19.53 -5.10 3.71
CA ILE A 52 20.55 -4.44 2.91
C ILE A 52 21.88 -4.50 3.65
N ASN A 53 22.90 -5.05 2.99
CA ASN A 53 24.29 -4.92 3.45
C ASN A 53 24.88 -3.62 2.88
N LEU A 54 25.00 -2.61 3.74
CA LEU A 54 25.51 -1.29 3.38
C LEU A 54 27.04 -1.29 3.18
N ASP A 55 27.74 -2.32 3.66
CA ASP A 55 29.18 -2.48 3.43
C ASP A 55 29.49 -3.11 2.06
N ALA A 56 28.50 -3.74 1.42
CA ALA A 56 28.66 -4.44 0.15
C ALA A 56 28.68 -3.50 -1.08
N ALA A 57 28.16 -2.28 -0.94
CA ALA A 57 28.13 -1.22 -1.95
C ALA A 57 28.46 0.12 -1.29
N GLN A 58 28.94 1.12 -2.03
CA GLN A 58 29.25 2.43 -1.44
C GLN A 58 28.01 3.29 -1.32
N TYR A 59 27.28 3.16 -0.20
CA TYR A 59 26.18 4.05 0.13
C TYR A 59 26.67 5.33 0.80
N VAL A 60 26.37 6.49 0.19
CA VAL A 60 26.83 7.80 0.69
C VAL A 60 25.70 8.81 0.66
N LEU A 61 25.41 9.42 1.81
CA LEU A 61 24.58 10.60 1.95
C LEU A 61 25.45 11.85 1.86
N SER A 62 25.08 12.79 0.99
CA SER A 62 25.86 14.01 0.73
C SER A 62 25.02 15.27 0.89
N LEU A 63 25.56 16.25 1.60
CA LEU A 63 25.02 17.59 1.74
C LEU A 63 25.55 18.53 0.67
N HIS A 64 24.66 19.28 0.03
CA HIS A 64 24.92 20.24 -1.02
C HIS A 64 24.38 21.62 -0.63
N SER A 65 25.26 22.46 -0.05
CA SER A 65 24.79 23.71 0.52
C SER A 65 24.54 24.82 -0.49
N ASN A 66 23.41 25.51 -0.36
CA ASN A 66 23.06 26.77 -1.01
C ASN A 66 23.21 26.66 -2.55
N GLY A 67 22.55 25.66 -3.14
CA GLY A 67 22.52 25.41 -4.58
C GLY A 67 23.83 24.91 -5.21
N LYS A 68 24.84 24.49 -4.43
CA LYS A 68 26.08 23.92 -4.99
C LYS A 68 25.84 22.52 -5.54
N THR A 69 26.57 22.16 -6.60
CA THR A 69 26.59 20.78 -7.14
C THR A 69 27.71 19.93 -6.55
N GLU A 70 28.73 20.54 -5.94
CA GLU A 70 29.78 19.81 -5.23
C GLU A 70 29.30 19.43 -3.82
N ALA A 71 29.56 18.19 -3.41
CA ALA A 71 29.23 17.73 -2.07
C ALA A 71 30.13 18.42 -1.03
N GLY A 72 29.52 18.94 0.04
CA GLY A 72 30.21 19.47 1.21
C GLY A 72 30.46 18.36 2.22
N ASN A 73 29.57 18.26 3.20
CA ASN A 73 29.63 17.22 4.22
C ASN A 73 29.04 15.91 3.68
N THR A 74 29.62 14.77 4.05
CA THR A 74 29.16 13.45 3.61
C THR A 74 29.16 12.47 4.77
N ALA A 75 28.29 11.46 4.70
CA ALA A 75 28.26 10.33 5.61
C ALA A 75 28.20 9.03 4.79
N THR A 76 29.11 8.11 5.07
CA THR A 76 29.07 6.75 4.49
C THR A 76 28.21 5.88 5.39
N LEU A 77 27.21 5.22 4.80
CA LEU A 77 26.34 4.27 5.50
C LEU A 77 27.06 2.92 5.56
N THR A 78 27.00 2.25 6.71
CA THR A 78 27.70 0.98 6.98
C THR A 78 26.83 0.03 7.80
N GLY A 79 27.13 -1.28 7.74
CA GLY A 79 26.43 -2.31 8.50
C GLY A 79 25.28 -2.99 7.76
N MET A 80 24.44 -3.71 8.50
CA MET A 80 23.27 -4.42 7.98
C MET A 80 22.01 -3.67 8.38
N LEU A 81 21.16 -3.34 7.41
CA LEU A 81 19.89 -2.66 7.63
C LEU A 81 18.73 -3.59 7.24
N GLU A 82 18.02 -4.10 8.24
CA GLU A 82 16.87 -4.99 8.03
C GLU A 82 15.67 -4.26 7.40
N PRO A 83 14.74 -5.00 6.75
CA PRO A 83 13.46 -4.44 6.28
C PRO A 83 12.74 -3.63 7.36
N GLY A 84 12.24 -2.45 7.01
CA GLY A 84 11.52 -1.55 7.91
C GLY A 84 12.39 -0.88 8.98
N LYS A 85 13.73 -0.99 8.91
CA LYS A 85 14.64 -0.32 9.84
C LYS A 85 15.26 0.92 9.21
N SER A 86 15.57 1.88 10.09
CA SER A 86 16.12 3.19 9.74
C SER A 86 17.54 3.39 10.27
N ILE A 87 18.30 4.22 9.57
CA ILE A 87 19.53 4.86 10.06
C ILE A 87 19.23 6.35 10.17
N VAL A 88 19.40 6.87 11.38
CA VAL A 88 19.24 8.31 11.65
C VAL A 88 20.61 8.95 11.82
N TYR A 89 20.82 10.07 11.15
CA TYR A 89 21.94 10.97 11.41
C TYR A 89 21.43 12.23 12.08
N HIS A 90 22.07 12.66 13.16
CA HIS A 90 21.69 13.85 13.91
C HIS A 90 22.85 14.84 14.09
N ASN A 91 22.53 16.08 14.43
CA ASN A 91 23.51 17.08 14.81
C ASN A 91 23.97 16.85 16.27
N GLY A 92 25.28 16.89 16.52
CA GLY A 92 25.83 16.67 17.87
C GLY A 92 25.42 17.71 18.92
N SER A 93 25.00 18.90 18.47
CA SER A 93 24.53 19.98 19.34
C SER A 93 23.00 20.09 19.40
N ALA A 94 22.26 19.12 18.87
CA ALA A 94 20.80 19.08 19.00
C ALA A 94 20.36 18.83 20.45
N ASP A 95 19.09 19.09 20.75
CA ASP A 95 18.45 18.65 21.99
C ASP A 95 18.32 17.12 22.03
N GLU A 96 18.21 16.53 23.22
CA GLU A 96 18.29 15.07 23.43
C GLU A 96 17.27 14.28 22.61
N GLN A 97 16.05 14.78 22.43
CA GLN A 97 15.01 14.11 21.65
C GLN A 97 15.35 13.91 20.16
N PHE A 98 16.31 14.68 19.61
CA PHE A 98 16.78 14.54 18.23
C PHE A 98 18.06 13.73 18.11
N LYS A 99 18.71 13.35 19.23
CA LYS A 99 19.96 12.58 19.24
C LYS A 99 19.70 11.08 19.03
N VAL A 100 18.92 10.75 18.01
CA VAL A 100 18.65 9.37 17.59
C VAL A 100 19.70 8.96 16.57
N GLY A 101 20.30 7.79 16.74
CA GLY A 101 21.27 7.23 15.79
C GLY A 101 22.67 7.82 15.91
N ILE A 102 23.21 8.35 14.81
CA ILE A 102 24.63 8.65 14.65
C ILE A 102 24.86 10.16 14.53
N GLU A 103 25.71 10.73 15.39
CA GLU A 103 26.16 12.11 15.24
C GLU A 103 26.90 12.30 13.91
N SER A 104 26.46 13.24 13.08
CA SER A 104 27.09 13.52 11.78
C SER A 104 26.94 14.96 11.33
N THR A 105 28.02 15.48 10.73
CA THR A 105 28.04 16.82 10.12
C THR A 105 27.25 16.91 8.81
N VAL A 106 26.74 15.80 8.26
CA VAL A 106 25.82 15.83 7.11
C VAL A 106 24.51 16.56 7.43
N THR A 107 24.19 16.72 8.72
CA THR A 107 23.02 17.45 9.24
C THR A 107 23.22 18.96 9.36
N TYR A 108 24.33 19.50 8.86
CA TYR A 108 24.60 20.94 8.89
C TYR A 108 23.78 21.73 7.86
N PHE A 109 22.84 21.07 7.20
CA PHE A 109 21.86 21.66 6.30
C PHE A 109 21.01 22.74 6.97
N ASN A 110 20.39 23.57 6.16
CA ASN A 110 19.32 24.49 6.51
C ASN A 110 18.36 24.56 5.30
N GLY A 111 17.29 25.36 5.41
CA GLY A 111 16.13 25.25 4.52
C GLY A 111 16.40 25.33 3.02
N ASP A 112 17.54 25.84 2.59
CA ASP A 112 17.96 25.99 1.19
C ASP A 112 19.07 25.01 0.73
N ASP A 113 19.35 23.96 1.52
CA ASP A 113 20.36 22.94 1.23
C ASP A 113 19.77 21.60 0.73
N ALA A 114 20.41 20.98 -0.27
CA ALA A 114 19.96 19.71 -0.85
C ALA A 114 20.75 18.52 -0.31
N LEU A 115 20.11 17.35 -0.24
CA LEU A 115 20.72 16.06 0.09
C LEU A 115 20.64 15.10 -1.09
N THR A 116 21.70 14.32 -1.31
CA THR A 116 21.66 13.18 -2.25
C THR A 116 22.09 11.90 -1.54
N LEU A 117 21.35 10.82 -1.79
CA LEU A 117 21.72 9.47 -1.38
C LEU A 117 22.19 8.72 -2.62
N THR A 118 23.40 8.16 -2.54
CA THR A 118 24.02 7.44 -3.67
C THR A 118 24.37 6.01 -3.29
N LYS A 119 24.37 5.11 -4.29
CA LYS A 119 24.87 3.73 -4.23
C LYS A 119 25.90 3.55 -5.34
N ASP A 120 27.13 3.24 -4.98
CA ASP A 120 28.25 3.10 -5.93
C ASP A 120 28.41 4.32 -6.85
N GLY A 121 28.11 5.52 -6.30
CA GLY A 121 28.17 6.80 -7.00
C GLY A 121 26.95 7.14 -7.86
N ALA A 122 25.99 6.24 -8.04
CA ALA A 122 24.71 6.53 -8.70
C ALA A 122 23.69 7.06 -7.68
N ILE A 123 22.93 8.10 -8.02
CA ILE A 123 21.88 8.65 -7.15
C ILE A 123 20.71 7.67 -7.09
N ILE A 124 20.30 7.33 -5.87
CA ILE A 124 19.16 6.46 -5.59
C ILE A 124 18.01 7.20 -4.91
N ASP A 125 18.29 8.34 -4.25
CA ASP A 125 17.27 9.24 -3.72
C ASP A 125 17.84 10.65 -3.49
N ARG A 126 16.96 11.63 -3.26
CA ARG A 126 17.33 13.02 -2.95
C ARG A 126 16.31 13.72 -2.04
N PHE A 127 16.76 14.80 -1.42
CA PHE A 127 15.93 15.82 -0.78
C PHE A 127 16.36 17.19 -1.30
N GLY A 128 15.45 18.04 -1.77
CA GLY A 128 15.81 19.28 -2.44
C GLY A 128 16.25 19.09 -3.91
N LYS A 129 16.61 20.21 -4.55
CA LYS A 129 17.03 20.25 -5.96
C LYS A 129 18.51 20.56 -6.09
N LEU A 130 19.27 19.62 -6.64
CA LEU A 130 20.72 19.77 -6.81
C LEU A 130 21.03 20.86 -7.83
N GLY A 131 21.86 21.83 -7.43
CA GLY A 131 22.28 22.93 -8.30
C GLY A 131 21.36 24.16 -8.29
N GLU A 132 20.32 24.18 -7.45
CA GLU A 132 19.41 25.32 -7.30
C GLU A 132 19.39 25.82 -5.85
N ASP A 133 19.46 27.14 -5.68
CA ASP A 133 19.29 27.83 -4.41
C ASP A 133 17.88 28.45 -4.39
N PRO A 134 16.95 27.94 -3.56
CA PRO A 134 15.60 28.47 -3.44
C PRO A 134 15.53 29.78 -2.62
N GLY A 135 16.66 30.27 -2.11
CA GLY A 135 16.79 31.50 -1.32
C GLY A 135 16.89 31.24 0.17
N SER A 136 15.86 30.70 0.81
CA SER A 136 15.92 30.34 2.24
C SER A 136 15.20 29.05 2.61
N GLU A 137 14.30 28.59 1.76
CA GLU A 137 13.46 27.42 1.96
C GLU A 137 12.87 26.98 0.60
N TRP A 138 12.65 25.68 0.41
CA TRP A 138 11.77 25.21 -0.66
C TRP A 138 10.32 25.31 -0.19
N LEU A 139 9.46 25.85 -1.06
CA LEU A 139 8.02 26.02 -0.83
C LEU A 139 7.25 25.24 -1.88
N ASP A 140 6.04 24.80 -1.53
CA ASP A 140 5.09 24.23 -2.49
C ASP A 140 4.02 25.29 -2.84
N PRO A 141 3.90 25.73 -4.10
CA PRO A 141 2.81 26.62 -4.51
C PRO A 141 1.40 26.04 -4.27
N ASN A 142 1.27 24.72 -4.17
CA ASN A 142 0.01 24.02 -3.98
C ASN A 142 -0.26 23.62 -2.51
N ASP A 143 0.73 23.72 -1.63
CA ASP A 143 0.59 23.46 -0.20
C ASP A 143 1.25 24.57 0.62
N SER A 144 0.42 25.46 1.16
CA SER A 144 0.89 26.58 1.98
C SER A 144 1.55 26.18 3.29
N ASN A 145 1.38 24.94 3.76
CA ASN A 145 2.04 24.44 4.96
C ASN A 145 3.43 23.86 4.65
N PHE A 146 3.71 23.52 3.39
CA PHE A 146 5.00 22.98 2.99
C PHE A 146 6.10 24.05 3.04
N SER A 147 7.09 23.79 3.89
CA SER A 147 8.37 24.47 3.91
C SER A 147 9.43 23.48 4.38
N THR A 148 10.64 23.57 3.83
CA THR A 148 11.80 22.86 4.37
C THR A 148 12.42 23.55 5.58
N LYS A 149 12.15 24.84 5.79
CA LYS A 149 12.72 25.60 6.89
C LYS A 149 11.84 25.52 8.13
N ASP A 150 12.45 25.31 9.29
CA ASP A 150 11.76 25.30 10.59
C ASP A 150 10.60 24.27 10.63
N LYS A 151 10.78 23.11 9.99
CA LYS A 151 9.78 22.05 9.84
C LYS A 151 10.41 20.66 9.92
N THR A 152 9.60 19.68 10.30
CA THR A 152 9.90 18.25 10.12
C THR A 152 9.10 17.74 8.93
N LEU A 153 9.75 17.05 8.00
CA LEU A 153 9.14 16.48 6.82
C LEU A 153 9.34 14.97 6.82
N ARG A 154 8.24 14.22 6.72
CA ARG A 154 8.26 12.76 6.58
C ARG A 154 7.81 12.35 5.20
N ARG A 155 8.46 11.36 4.63
CA ARG A 155 8.08 10.79 3.35
C ARG A 155 6.72 10.12 3.50
N LYS A 156 5.81 10.36 2.56
CA LYS A 156 4.50 9.68 2.52
C LYS A 156 4.69 8.18 2.42
N ALA A 157 3.86 7.41 3.10
CA ALA A 157 3.91 5.95 3.14
C ALA A 157 3.73 5.33 1.73
N SER A 158 3.02 6.02 0.84
CA SER A 158 2.86 5.62 -0.56
C SER A 158 4.14 5.70 -1.39
N VAL A 159 5.22 6.31 -0.88
CA VAL A 159 6.47 6.52 -1.61
C VAL A 159 7.51 5.51 -1.14
N THR A 160 7.58 4.40 -1.87
CA THR A 160 8.44 3.25 -1.53
C THR A 160 9.78 3.25 -2.28
N THR A 161 9.98 4.21 -3.19
CA THR A 161 11.18 4.31 -4.03
C THR A 161 11.73 5.73 -4.05
N GLY A 162 13.05 5.87 -4.01
CA GLY A 162 13.70 7.18 -4.02
C GLY A 162 13.62 7.92 -5.38
N ASP A 163 13.71 9.25 -5.32
CA ASP A 163 13.77 10.12 -6.50
C ASP A 163 15.20 10.22 -7.03
N VAL A 164 15.45 9.54 -8.15
CA VAL A 164 16.77 9.48 -8.79
C VAL A 164 17.11 10.73 -9.62
N ASN A 165 16.15 11.63 -9.89
CA ASN A 165 16.37 12.79 -10.75
C ASN A 165 16.78 14.03 -9.92
N ALA A 166 18.08 14.12 -9.61
CA ALA A 166 18.68 15.19 -8.81
C ALA A 166 18.31 16.63 -9.23
N THR A 167 17.96 16.84 -10.50
CA THR A 167 17.71 18.15 -11.10
C THR A 167 16.23 18.47 -11.34
N ALA A 168 15.29 17.58 -10.99
CA ALA A 168 13.86 17.86 -11.09
C ALA A 168 13.43 18.93 -10.08
N ASP A 169 12.28 19.57 -10.32
CA ASP A 169 11.71 20.54 -9.37
C ASP A 169 11.46 19.89 -8.00
N PHE A 170 11.58 20.68 -6.93
CA PHE A 170 11.38 20.23 -5.55
C PHE A 170 10.58 21.27 -4.74
N PRO A 171 9.48 20.86 -4.07
CA PRO A 171 8.82 19.56 -4.26
C PRO A 171 8.34 19.41 -5.71
N GLY A 172 8.25 18.17 -6.19
CA GLY A 172 7.70 17.89 -7.52
C GLY A 172 6.19 18.20 -7.59
N ALA A 173 5.58 18.04 -8.77
CA ALA A 173 4.14 18.25 -8.95
C ALA A 173 3.27 17.36 -8.04
N ASN A 174 3.79 16.18 -7.68
CA ASN A 174 3.22 15.31 -6.66
C ASN A 174 4.12 15.43 -5.43
N ASN A 175 3.73 16.26 -4.46
CA ASN A 175 4.50 16.42 -3.23
C ASN A 175 4.52 15.10 -2.43
N GLU A 176 5.73 14.59 -2.18
CA GLU A 176 6.00 13.28 -1.57
C GLU A 176 6.11 13.33 -0.04
N TRP A 177 5.91 14.51 0.57
CA TRP A 177 6.18 14.74 1.98
C TRP A 177 4.93 15.15 2.76
N VAL A 178 4.87 14.72 4.01
CA VAL A 178 3.96 15.19 5.04
C VAL A 178 4.73 16.16 5.94
N VAL A 179 4.10 17.27 6.30
CA VAL A 179 4.75 18.37 7.01
C VAL A 179 4.26 18.45 8.44
N PHE A 180 5.19 18.39 9.38
CA PHE A 180 4.99 18.50 10.82
C PHE A 180 5.57 19.81 11.34
N ASP A 181 5.17 20.17 12.55
CA ASP A 181 5.63 21.41 13.16
C ASP A 181 7.13 21.37 13.48
N LYS A 182 7.67 22.57 13.70
CA LYS A 182 9.04 22.75 14.13
C LYS A 182 9.31 21.93 15.39
N ASP A 183 10.50 21.33 15.46
CA ASP A 183 10.96 20.56 16.61
C ASP A 183 10.15 19.28 16.91
N THR A 184 9.48 18.71 15.91
CA THR A 184 8.88 17.37 16.00
C THR A 184 9.93 16.29 15.74
N ALA A 185 10.23 15.47 16.75
CA ALA A 185 11.25 14.41 16.70
C ALA A 185 10.69 12.98 16.82
N ASP A 186 9.38 12.86 17.04
CA ASP A 186 8.72 11.62 17.45
C ASP A 186 8.70 10.52 16.37
N GLY A 187 9.06 10.82 15.12
CA GLY A 187 9.20 9.87 14.01
C GLY A 187 10.63 9.38 13.77
N LEU A 188 11.62 9.87 14.51
CA LEU A 188 13.01 9.47 14.29
C LEU A 188 13.23 8.03 14.79
N GLY A 189 13.65 7.16 13.89
CA GLY A 189 14.03 5.77 14.17
C GLY A 189 13.18 4.72 13.46
N CYS A 190 12.13 5.11 12.73
CA CYS A 190 11.27 4.21 11.98
C CYS A 190 10.68 4.91 10.74
N PRO A 191 10.55 4.20 9.61
CA PRO A 191 9.94 4.79 8.43
C PRO A 191 8.44 5.00 8.62
N GLY A 192 7.89 6.07 8.04
CA GLY A 192 6.45 6.29 7.91
C GLY A 192 6.03 7.73 8.18
N GLU A 193 4.72 7.94 8.17
CA GLU A 193 4.12 9.25 8.44
C GLU A 193 3.86 9.48 9.94
N GLY A 194 3.68 8.40 10.71
CA GLY A 194 3.37 8.45 12.14
C GLY A 194 4.59 8.71 13.02
N ALA A 195 4.34 8.99 14.31
CA ALA A 195 5.37 8.88 15.33
C ALA A 195 5.80 7.41 15.46
N CYS A 196 7.08 7.17 15.76
CA CYS A 196 7.55 5.85 16.13
C CYS A 196 6.94 5.44 17.47
N SER A 197 6.31 4.27 17.51
CA SER A 197 5.91 3.65 18.77
C SER A 197 7.16 3.32 19.59
N VAL A 198 7.31 4.11 20.66
CA VAL A 198 8.16 4.01 21.86
C VAL A 198 9.69 4.16 21.71
N VAL A 199 10.16 5.35 22.13
CA VAL A 199 11.32 5.46 23.02
C VAL A 199 11.06 4.55 24.23
N VAL A 200 11.99 3.66 24.58
CA VAL A 200 11.91 2.94 25.85
C VAL A 200 12.14 3.97 26.96
N GLU A 201 11.07 4.53 27.51
CA GLU A 201 11.13 5.37 28.71
C GLU A 201 11.79 4.55 29.83
N PRO A 202 12.84 5.07 30.49
CA PRO A 202 13.53 4.31 31.52
C PRO A 202 12.56 3.97 32.68
N GLY A 203 12.78 2.84 33.33
CA GLY A 203 12.08 2.51 34.57
C GLY A 203 12.27 3.59 35.63
N VAL A 204 11.21 3.91 36.38
CA VAL A 204 11.20 4.95 37.43
C VAL A 204 10.59 4.36 38.69
N LEU A 205 11.37 4.30 39.77
CA LEU A 205 10.90 3.78 41.06
C LEU A 205 10.46 4.93 41.97
N LEU A 206 9.18 4.94 42.37
CA LEU A 206 8.61 5.95 43.27
C LEU A 206 8.02 5.32 44.53
N ILE A 207 7.86 6.11 45.59
CA ILE A 207 6.98 5.78 46.71
C ILE A 207 5.55 6.07 46.25
N THR A 208 4.74 5.01 46.09
CA THR A 208 3.39 5.12 45.49
C THR A 208 2.26 5.04 46.51
N GLU A 209 2.46 4.39 47.65
CA GLU A 209 1.47 4.39 48.73
C GLU A 209 2.15 4.46 50.09
N TYR A 210 1.60 5.29 50.98
CA TYR A 210 1.96 5.39 52.39
C TYR A 210 0.69 5.19 53.23
N ILE A 211 0.74 4.24 54.16
CA ILE A 211 -0.38 3.93 55.04
C ILE A 211 0.05 4.12 56.49
N GLU A 212 -0.54 5.10 57.17
CA GLU A 212 -0.59 5.17 58.63
C GLU A 212 -2.03 4.91 59.10
N GLY A 213 -2.35 3.65 59.34
CA GLY A 213 -3.63 3.18 59.87
C GLY A 213 -3.68 3.14 61.40
N SER A 214 -4.74 2.54 61.93
CA SER A 214 -4.93 2.36 63.36
C SER A 214 -3.96 1.33 63.94
N GLY A 215 -3.38 1.65 65.11
CA GLY A 215 -2.44 0.77 65.80
C GLY A 215 -1.18 0.47 64.96
N SER A 216 -1.06 -0.79 64.53
CA SER A 216 0.08 -1.27 63.74
C SER A 216 -0.24 -1.45 62.25
N ASN A 217 -1.41 -1.01 61.77
CA ASN A 217 -1.76 -1.04 60.34
C ASN A 217 -0.92 -0.02 59.58
N LYS A 218 0.33 -0.38 59.27
CA LYS A 218 1.29 0.49 58.58
C LYS A 218 1.93 -0.25 57.42
N ALA A 219 1.99 0.41 56.27
CA ALA A 219 2.60 -0.12 55.06
C ALA A 219 3.14 1.00 54.18
N VAL A 220 4.12 0.69 53.34
CA VAL A 220 4.59 1.56 52.26
C VAL A 220 4.83 0.72 51.01
N GLU A 221 4.47 1.30 49.86
CA GLU A 221 4.63 0.70 48.56
C GLU A 221 5.59 1.52 47.70
N LEU A 222 6.45 0.80 46.97
CA LEU A 222 7.33 1.34 45.94
C LEU A 222 6.96 0.72 44.59
N SER A 223 6.69 1.51 43.56
CA SER A 223 6.30 0.97 42.24
C SER A 223 7.15 1.48 41.10
N ASN A 224 7.32 0.64 40.08
CA ASN A 224 7.92 1.05 38.82
C ASN A 224 6.87 1.73 37.93
N VAL A 225 6.86 3.06 37.93
CA VAL A 225 5.93 3.89 37.14
C VAL A 225 6.51 4.33 35.79
N GLY A 226 7.73 3.88 35.45
CA GLY A 226 8.39 4.18 34.19
C GLY A 226 8.02 3.23 33.06
N GLY A 227 8.63 3.39 31.88
CA GLY A 227 8.26 2.60 30.69
C GLY A 227 9.08 1.34 30.44
N SER A 228 10.01 0.97 31.33
CA SER A 228 10.83 -0.24 31.20
C SER A 228 11.00 -1.00 32.51
N GLU A 229 11.32 -2.29 32.44
CA GLU A 229 11.71 -3.10 33.61
C GLU A 229 12.89 -2.45 34.35
N LEU A 230 12.82 -2.44 35.68
CA LEU A 230 13.91 -2.04 36.56
C LEU A 230 14.69 -3.28 37.00
N ASP A 231 16.00 -3.26 36.75
CA ASP A 231 16.94 -4.17 37.40
C ASP A 231 17.48 -3.50 38.67
N LEU A 232 16.92 -3.88 39.82
CA LEU A 232 17.30 -3.35 41.14
C LEU A 232 18.64 -3.92 41.62
N ASP A 233 19.18 -4.95 40.97
CA ASP A 233 20.50 -5.50 41.27
C ASP A 233 21.62 -4.75 40.51
N ALA A 234 21.27 -3.96 39.50
CA ALA A 234 22.22 -3.19 38.70
C ALA A 234 22.79 -1.95 39.41
N ALA A 235 22.14 -1.48 40.48
CA ALA A 235 22.53 -0.35 41.32
C ALA A 235 22.07 -0.57 42.77
N VAL A 236 22.55 0.18 43.74
CA VAL A 236 22.09 0.04 45.13
C VAL A 236 20.85 0.89 45.36
N TYR A 237 19.67 0.28 45.25
CA TYR A 237 18.41 0.93 45.65
C TYR A 237 18.13 0.71 47.15
N GLN A 238 17.81 1.78 47.88
CA GLN A 238 17.56 1.71 49.33
C GLN A 238 16.45 2.68 49.75
N ILE A 239 15.51 2.20 50.56
CA ILE A 239 14.55 3.05 51.29
C ILE A 239 14.97 3.16 52.77
N GLY A 240 14.97 4.38 53.30
CA GLY A 240 15.35 4.69 54.67
C GLY A 240 14.26 5.43 55.45
N LEU A 241 14.09 5.06 56.72
CA LEU A 241 13.23 5.73 57.69
C LEU A 241 14.06 6.69 58.57
N TYR A 242 13.57 7.92 58.69
CA TYR A 242 14.17 9.00 59.46
C TYR A 242 13.17 9.54 60.46
N SER A 243 13.32 9.11 61.72
CA SER A 243 12.31 9.40 62.73
C SER A 243 12.45 10.78 63.37
N ASN A 244 11.32 11.47 63.56
CA ASN A 244 11.16 12.67 64.39
C ASN A 244 12.18 13.76 64.05
N GLY A 245 12.31 14.08 62.76
CA GLY A 245 13.25 15.07 62.23
C GLY A 245 14.73 14.65 62.24
N ALA A 246 15.04 13.36 62.37
CA ALA A 246 16.41 12.87 62.23
C ALA A 246 16.97 13.10 60.81
N THR A 247 18.28 13.33 60.72
CA THR A 247 19.03 13.37 59.44
C THR A 247 19.85 12.11 59.19
N GLU A 248 19.91 11.21 60.17
CA GLU A 248 20.58 9.92 60.08
C GLU A 248 19.54 8.82 59.97
N ILE A 249 19.83 7.82 59.14
CA ILE A 249 18.92 6.71 58.87
C ILE A 249 18.76 5.83 60.11
N GLY A 250 17.51 5.58 60.52
CA GLY A 250 17.19 4.69 61.64
C GLY A 250 17.03 3.24 61.18
N ASN A 251 16.00 3.00 60.37
CA ASN A 251 15.69 1.71 59.77
C ASN A 251 15.83 1.82 58.24
N ASN A 252 16.19 0.73 57.57
CA ASN A 252 16.31 0.72 56.10
C ASN A 252 16.08 -0.67 55.50
N GLU A 253 15.77 -0.68 54.20
CA GLU A 253 15.74 -1.88 53.36
C GLU A 253 16.54 -1.63 52.08
N ILE A 254 17.34 -2.62 51.69
CA ILE A 254 18.01 -2.66 50.38
C ILE A 254 17.15 -3.47 49.42
N LEU A 255 16.81 -2.89 48.29
CA LEU A 255 15.95 -3.51 47.28
C LEU A 255 16.79 -4.36 46.33
N SER A 256 16.21 -5.42 45.78
CA SER A 256 16.89 -6.36 44.88
C SER A 256 15.89 -7.03 43.94
N GLY A 257 16.40 -7.64 42.87
CA GLY A 257 15.60 -8.33 41.85
C GLY A 257 15.17 -7.43 40.69
N LYS A 258 14.26 -7.97 39.86
CA LYS A 258 13.67 -7.27 38.71
C LYS A 258 12.25 -6.85 39.05
N LEU A 259 11.87 -5.65 38.60
CA LEU A 259 10.54 -5.10 38.79
C LEU A 259 10.00 -4.63 37.44
N ALA A 260 9.01 -5.34 36.90
CA ALA A 260 8.42 -5.00 35.61
C ALA A 260 7.66 -3.65 35.68
N VAL A 261 7.27 -3.12 34.52
CA VAL A 261 6.46 -1.89 34.45
C VAL A 261 5.14 -2.10 35.18
N GLY A 262 4.77 -1.15 36.05
CA GLY A 262 3.55 -1.19 36.84
C GLY A 262 3.59 -2.12 38.07
N GLU A 263 4.65 -2.91 38.26
CA GLU A 263 4.80 -3.77 39.43
C GLU A 263 5.28 -2.99 40.67
N SER A 264 4.94 -3.54 41.84
CA SER A 264 5.15 -2.90 43.14
C SER A 264 5.90 -3.81 44.13
N ILE A 265 6.70 -3.19 45.00
CA ILE A 265 7.30 -3.77 46.20
C ILE A 265 6.60 -3.17 47.40
N VAL A 266 5.95 -4.02 48.19
CA VAL A 266 5.22 -3.61 49.40
C VAL A 266 5.96 -4.04 50.66
N PHE A 267 6.08 -3.13 51.62
CA PHE A 267 6.55 -3.40 52.96
C PHE A 267 5.45 -3.12 53.99
N HIS A 268 5.22 -4.05 54.91
CA HIS A 268 4.20 -3.91 55.95
C HIS A 268 4.75 -4.08 57.37
N ASN A 269 4.02 -3.59 58.36
CA ASN A 269 4.34 -3.82 59.76
C ASN A 269 3.92 -5.22 60.18
N SER A 270 4.83 -5.99 60.81
CA SER A 270 4.56 -7.37 61.26
C SER A 270 3.35 -7.50 62.20
N GLY A 271 2.97 -6.43 62.90
CA GLY A 271 1.83 -6.39 63.81
C GLY A 271 0.51 -5.92 63.17
N ALA A 272 0.48 -5.63 61.87
CA ALA A 272 -0.72 -5.15 61.18
C ALA A 272 -1.83 -6.22 61.09
N ASN A 273 -3.05 -5.80 60.80
CA ASN A 273 -4.13 -6.69 60.37
C ASN A 273 -3.81 -7.32 59.01
N ASP A 274 -4.45 -8.45 58.71
CA ASP A 274 -4.10 -9.27 57.54
C ASP A 274 -4.29 -8.55 56.20
N GLU A 275 -5.27 -7.64 56.09
CA GLU A 275 -5.49 -6.83 54.87
C GLU A 275 -4.32 -5.90 54.51
N PHE A 276 -3.45 -5.56 55.47
CA PHE A 276 -2.25 -4.74 55.24
C PHE A 276 -0.98 -5.59 55.04
N LYS A 277 -1.06 -6.93 55.20
CA LYS A 277 0.11 -7.83 55.11
C LYS A 277 0.44 -8.24 53.68
N ILE A 278 0.50 -7.25 52.78
CA ILE A 278 0.96 -7.44 51.40
C ILE A 278 2.49 -7.29 51.37
N GLY A 279 3.16 -8.11 50.54
CA GLY A 279 4.61 -8.10 50.42
C GLY A 279 5.35 -8.54 51.70
N THR A 280 6.41 -7.82 52.07
CA THR A 280 7.36 -8.28 53.10
C THR A 280 7.24 -7.49 54.40
N ALA A 281 7.22 -8.18 55.55
CA ALA A 281 7.24 -7.51 56.85
C ALA A 281 8.58 -6.78 57.06
N SER A 282 8.55 -5.48 57.36
CA SER A 282 9.77 -4.68 57.56
C SER A 282 9.66 -3.65 58.68
N THR A 283 10.79 -3.34 59.31
CA THR A 283 10.91 -2.30 60.34
C THR A 283 10.93 -0.87 59.80
N ILE A 284 11.05 -0.68 58.48
CA ILE A 284 10.88 0.66 57.87
C ILE A 284 9.46 1.20 58.04
N THR A 285 8.48 0.34 58.37
CA THR A 285 7.09 0.71 58.67
C THR A 285 6.86 1.15 60.13
N TYR A 286 7.93 1.39 60.89
CA TYR A 286 7.83 1.91 62.26
C TYR A 286 7.62 3.42 62.30
N PHE A 287 7.41 4.04 61.13
CA PHE A 287 7.05 5.43 61.00
C PHE A 287 5.75 5.77 61.72
N ASN A 288 5.59 7.05 62.00
CA ASN A 288 4.34 7.73 62.34
C ASN A 288 4.32 9.09 61.62
N GLY A 289 3.25 9.88 61.79
CA GLY A 289 2.97 11.04 60.96
C GLY A 289 4.05 12.13 60.89
N ASP A 290 5.03 12.14 61.80
CA ASP A 290 6.15 13.08 61.87
C ASP A 290 7.50 12.49 61.39
N ASP A 291 7.50 11.30 60.78
CA ASP A 291 8.68 10.62 60.27
C ASP A 291 8.79 10.71 58.73
N ALA A 292 10.03 10.82 58.21
CA ALA A 292 10.29 10.88 56.77
C ALA A 292 10.80 9.54 56.21
N LEU A 293 10.44 9.25 54.96
CA LEU A 293 11.00 8.16 54.15
C LEU A 293 11.77 8.73 52.97
N VAL A 294 12.97 8.21 52.72
CA VAL A 294 13.82 8.65 51.59
C VAL A 294 14.24 7.44 50.78
N LEU A 295 13.99 7.48 49.47
CA LEU A 295 14.37 6.46 48.51
C LEU A 295 15.62 6.93 47.74
N THR A 296 16.62 6.07 47.66
CA THR A 296 17.91 6.38 47.04
C THR A 296 18.33 5.32 46.02
N LYS A 297 19.14 5.74 45.04
CA LYS A 297 19.85 4.90 44.07
C LYS A 297 21.34 5.29 44.10
N ASP A 298 22.21 4.35 44.42
CA ASP A 298 23.65 4.57 44.62
C ASP A 298 23.95 5.75 45.59
N GLY A 299 23.08 5.93 46.58
CA GLY A 299 23.16 7.00 47.57
C GLY A 299 22.62 8.37 47.11
N ALA A 300 22.23 8.54 45.85
CA ALA A 300 21.53 9.72 45.38
C ALA A 300 20.02 9.59 45.65
N VAL A 301 19.37 10.66 46.13
CA VAL A 301 17.92 10.68 46.40
C VAL A 301 17.18 10.65 45.07
N ILE A 302 16.28 9.69 44.92
CA ILE A 302 15.42 9.55 43.74
C ILE A 302 13.95 9.85 44.04
N ASP A 303 13.51 9.66 45.28
CA ASP A 303 12.17 10.06 45.74
C ASP A 303 12.12 10.18 47.28
N ARG A 304 11.05 10.76 47.82
CA ARG A 304 10.84 10.92 49.27
C ARG A 304 9.37 11.04 49.65
N PHE A 305 9.10 10.81 50.94
CA PHE A 305 7.85 11.11 51.63
C PHE A 305 8.18 11.83 52.95
N GLY A 306 7.57 13.00 53.19
CA GLY A 306 7.97 13.88 54.29
C GLY A 306 9.22 14.72 53.97
N LYS A 307 9.68 15.49 54.96
CA LYS A 307 10.85 16.37 54.83
C LYS A 307 11.97 15.92 55.76
N LEU A 308 13.11 15.58 55.17
CA LEU A 308 14.28 15.14 55.92
C LEU A 308 14.80 16.26 56.84
N GLY A 309 15.00 15.96 58.12
CA GLY A 309 15.52 16.92 59.10
C GLY A 309 14.48 17.85 59.73
N GLU A 310 13.19 17.69 59.40
CA GLU A 310 12.09 18.45 60.01
C GLU A 310 11.21 17.53 60.88
N ASP A 311 10.87 18.00 62.07
CA ASP A 311 9.81 17.41 62.91
C ASP A 311 8.57 18.33 62.83
N PRO A 312 7.49 17.91 62.14
CA PRO A 312 6.25 18.68 62.04
C PRO A 312 5.39 18.62 63.31
N GLY A 313 5.87 17.94 64.36
CA GLY A 313 5.25 17.79 65.68
C GLY A 313 4.25 16.65 65.79
N SER A 314 3.39 16.45 64.79
CA SER A 314 2.50 15.26 64.77
C SER A 314 2.15 14.78 63.37
N ALA A 315 2.10 15.68 62.39
CA ALA A 315 1.81 15.37 61.00
C ALA A 315 2.23 16.54 60.10
N TRP A 316 2.66 16.26 58.88
CA TRP A 316 2.58 17.24 57.80
C TRP A 316 1.12 17.38 57.35
N THR A 317 0.68 18.61 57.13
CA THR A 317 -0.68 18.96 56.68
C THR A 317 -0.60 19.94 55.52
N ASP A 318 -1.65 20.00 54.69
CA ASP A 318 -1.72 20.92 53.56
C ASP A 318 -2.71 22.05 53.84
N PRO A 319 -2.28 23.32 53.87
CA PRO A 319 -3.21 24.45 54.01
C PRO A 319 -4.26 24.55 52.90
N ASN A 320 -4.00 23.97 51.72
CA ASN A 320 -4.89 23.98 50.56
C ASN A 320 -5.79 22.74 50.46
N ASP A 321 -5.48 21.68 51.22
CA ASP A 321 -6.29 20.47 51.32
C ASP A 321 -6.49 20.07 52.78
N ALA A 322 -7.65 20.41 53.33
CA ALA A 322 -8.00 20.13 54.72
C ALA A 322 -8.11 18.63 55.05
N ASN A 323 -8.19 17.75 54.03
CA ASN A 323 -8.23 16.30 54.23
C ASN A 323 -6.84 15.68 54.27
N PHE A 324 -5.82 16.35 53.73
CA PHE A 324 -4.45 15.84 53.71
C PHE A 324 -3.81 15.88 55.10
N SER A 325 -3.31 14.74 55.54
CA SER A 325 -2.52 14.56 56.75
C SER A 325 -1.66 13.32 56.59
N THR A 326 -0.39 13.38 57.01
CA THR A 326 0.44 12.18 57.10
C THR A 326 0.06 11.31 58.29
N ALA A 327 -0.55 11.88 59.34
CA ALA A 327 -1.05 11.12 60.47
C ALA A 327 -2.43 10.50 60.21
N ASN A 328 -2.58 9.20 60.51
CA ASN A 328 -3.84 8.46 60.52
C ASN A 328 -4.59 8.49 59.17
N LYS A 329 -3.86 8.29 58.07
CA LYS A 329 -4.38 8.34 56.69
C LYS A 329 -3.67 7.33 55.81
N THR A 330 -4.36 6.94 54.73
CA THR A 330 -3.75 6.32 53.56
C THR A 330 -3.54 7.39 52.50
N LEU A 331 -2.33 7.45 51.94
CA LEU A 331 -1.93 8.42 50.94
C LEU A 331 -1.39 7.67 49.71
N ARG A 332 -2.00 7.89 48.55
CA ARG A 332 -1.55 7.36 47.26
C ARG A 332 -0.96 8.46 46.41
N ARG A 333 0.10 8.14 45.70
CA ARG A 333 0.70 9.06 44.73
C ARG A 333 -0.27 9.26 43.58
N LYS A 334 -0.41 10.50 43.12
CA LYS A 334 -1.24 10.82 41.95
C LYS A 334 -0.66 10.18 40.69
N ASP A 335 -1.53 9.69 39.80
CA ASP A 335 -1.13 9.03 38.54
C ASP A 335 -0.34 9.97 37.63
N SER A 336 -0.57 11.28 37.75
CA SER A 336 0.17 12.31 37.01
C SER A 336 1.63 12.45 37.42
N VAL A 337 2.08 11.81 38.50
CA VAL A 337 3.43 11.95 39.04
C VAL A 337 4.32 10.84 38.50
N THR A 338 5.09 11.19 37.47
CA THR A 338 5.97 10.25 36.76
C THR A 338 7.45 10.38 37.14
N ALA A 339 7.78 11.26 38.09
CA ALA A 339 9.14 11.47 38.59
C ALA A 339 9.13 11.74 40.10
N GLY A 340 10.23 11.37 40.76
CA GLY A 340 10.35 11.47 42.21
C GLY A 340 10.94 12.79 42.68
N ASP A 341 10.66 13.12 43.94
CA ASP A 341 11.21 14.30 44.59
C ASP A 341 12.67 14.06 45.01
N THR A 342 13.61 14.64 44.25
CA THR A 342 15.05 14.40 44.44
C THR A 342 15.72 15.26 45.52
N VAL A 343 14.99 16.21 46.12
CA VAL A 343 15.51 17.15 47.13
C VAL A 343 14.94 16.80 48.51
N ALA A 344 15.68 15.98 49.29
CA ALA A 344 15.21 15.41 50.55
C ALA A 344 14.69 16.41 51.60
N ASP A 345 15.21 17.64 51.63
CA ASP A 345 14.94 18.67 52.64
C ASP A 345 14.03 19.81 52.16
N ALA A 346 13.43 19.71 50.97
CA ALA A 346 12.44 20.68 50.49
C ALA A 346 11.11 20.59 51.28
N ASP A 347 10.26 21.62 51.23
CA ASP A 347 8.97 21.61 51.94
C ASP A 347 8.06 20.45 51.50
N PHE A 348 7.28 19.88 52.42
CA PHE A 348 6.36 18.76 52.18
C PHE A 348 4.96 19.07 52.76
N PRO A 349 3.86 18.84 52.02
CA PRO A 349 3.78 18.28 50.66
C PRO A 349 4.15 19.29 49.54
N GLY A 350 4.63 20.49 49.90
CA GLY A 350 4.99 21.53 48.94
C GLY A 350 3.77 22.32 48.44
N THR A 351 3.96 23.15 47.40
CA THR A 351 2.85 23.91 46.78
C THR A 351 2.05 23.10 45.77
N ASP A 352 2.61 21.98 45.31
CA ASP A 352 2.01 21.06 44.35
C ASP A 352 1.90 19.68 45.02
N ASN A 353 0.84 19.50 45.80
CA ASN A 353 0.65 18.28 46.58
C ASN A 353 0.44 17.08 45.65
N GLN A 354 1.38 16.13 45.70
CA GLN A 354 1.46 14.96 44.82
C GLN A 354 0.60 13.77 45.27
N TRP A 355 -0.17 13.90 46.34
CA TRP A 355 -0.84 12.78 47.00
C TRP A 355 -2.37 12.92 47.00
N VAL A 356 -3.06 11.80 46.82
CA VAL A 356 -4.49 11.64 47.07
C VAL A 356 -4.68 11.06 48.47
N THR A 357 -5.62 11.60 49.23
CA THR A 357 -5.88 11.18 50.61
C THR A 357 -7.13 10.32 50.75
N PHE A 358 -6.96 9.17 51.41
CA PHE A 358 -8.01 8.22 51.75
C PHE A 358 -8.16 8.11 53.26
N ASP A 359 -9.26 7.49 53.71
CA ASP A 359 -9.50 7.32 55.14
C ASP A 359 -8.53 6.36 55.80
N ILE A 360 -8.39 6.49 57.13
CA ILE A 360 -7.59 5.59 57.95
C ILE A 360 -8.00 4.14 57.69
N ASP A 361 -7.02 3.24 57.72
CA ASP A 361 -7.22 1.80 57.50
C ASP A 361 -7.74 1.42 56.09
N THR A 362 -7.41 2.22 55.07
CA THR A 362 -7.68 1.84 53.67
C THR A 362 -6.47 1.09 53.10
N ALA A 363 -6.58 -0.23 52.90
CA ALA A 363 -5.49 -1.11 52.41
C ALA A 363 -5.66 -1.56 50.96
N ASP A 364 -6.77 -1.19 50.32
CA ASP A 364 -7.21 -1.74 49.03
C ASP A 364 -6.34 -1.32 47.84
N GLY A 365 -5.33 -0.45 48.03
CA GLY A 365 -4.37 -0.01 47.01
C GLY A 365 -3.02 -0.71 47.07
N LEU A 366 -2.82 -1.65 48.00
CA LEU A 366 -1.52 -2.32 48.13
C LEU A 366 -1.35 -3.41 47.05
N GLY A 367 -0.26 -3.35 46.31
CA GLY A 367 0.20 -4.35 45.35
C GLY A 367 0.17 -3.94 43.88
N CYS A 368 -0.20 -2.70 43.57
CA CYS A 368 -0.23 -2.17 42.21
C CYS A 368 -0.08 -0.64 42.24
N ALA A 369 0.57 -0.09 41.20
CA ALA A 369 0.73 1.35 41.10
C ALA A 369 -0.60 2.08 40.81
N GLY A 370 -0.80 3.23 41.46
CA GLY A 370 -1.77 4.25 41.04
C GLY A 370 -2.70 4.76 42.15
N GLU A 371 -3.70 5.56 41.75
CA GLU A 371 -4.69 6.16 42.67
C GLU A 371 -5.83 5.19 43.06
N ALA A 372 -6.09 4.18 42.23
CA ALA A 372 -7.21 3.26 42.39
C ALA A 372 -6.94 2.18 43.46
N ALA A 373 -7.99 1.49 43.89
CA ALA A 373 -7.83 0.24 44.62
C ALA A 373 -7.23 -0.81 43.66
N CYS A 374 -6.19 -1.51 44.11
CA CYS A 374 -5.76 -2.74 43.48
C CYS A 374 -6.89 -3.74 43.58
N GLY A 375 -7.36 -4.19 42.41
CA GLY A 375 -8.40 -5.20 42.30
C GLY A 375 -8.15 -6.31 43.32
N SER A 376 -9.20 -6.61 44.09
CA SER A 376 -9.34 -7.68 45.07
C SER A 376 -8.39 -8.87 44.92
N GLU A 377 -7.98 -9.45 46.07
CA GLU A 377 -7.71 -10.89 46.23
C GLU A 377 -8.28 -11.74 45.08
N PRO A 378 -7.49 -12.69 44.57
CA PRO A 378 -7.44 -13.08 43.16
C PRO A 378 -8.84 -13.12 42.56
N ASP A 379 -9.03 -12.39 41.46
CA ASP A 379 -10.19 -12.54 40.60
C ASP A 379 -10.49 -14.05 40.52
N PRO A 380 -11.68 -14.53 40.95
CA PRO A 380 -12.03 -15.91 40.73
C PRO A 380 -11.73 -16.19 39.27
N LEU A 381 -10.99 -17.29 39.01
CA LEU A 381 -10.62 -17.71 37.65
C LEU A 381 -11.73 -17.31 36.68
N PRO A 382 -11.41 -16.74 35.49
CA PRO A 382 -12.36 -16.01 34.64
C PRO A 382 -13.65 -16.77 34.37
N CYS A 383 -13.60 -18.10 34.50
CA CYS A 383 -14.72 -18.98 34.72
C CYS A 383 -14.32 -20.18 35.63
N ASN A 384 -15.25 -21.07 35.97
CA ASN A 384 -14.92 -22.25 36.79
C ASN A 384 -13.93 -23.18 36.07
N ASN A 385 -12.86 -23.58 36.77
CA ASN A 385 -11.77 -24.41 36.23
C ASN A 385 -11.02 -23.79 35.03
N CYS A 386 -11.08 -22.47 34.88
CA CYS A 386 -10.37 -21.75 33.83
C CYS A 386 -8.96 -21.37 34.30
N GLU A 387 -8.17 -20.74 33.43
CA GLU A 387 -6.84 -20.26 33.79
C GLU A 387 -6.60 -18.84 33.28
N ILE A 388 -5.76 -18.09 33.99
CA ILE A 388 -5.37 -16.76 33.53
C ILE A 388 -4.44 -16.95 32.33
N LEU A 389 -4.75 -16.26 31.23
CA LEU A 389 -3.99 -16.33 29.99
C LEU A 389 -3.03 -15.16 29.89
N THR A 390 -1.82 -15.43 29.37
CA THR A 390 -0.90 -14.39 28.93
C THR A 390 -1.26 -13.99 27.50
N PRO A 391 -1.54 -12.70 27.22
CA PRO A 391 -1.70 -12.20 25.86
C PRO A 391 -0.46 -12.50 25.01
N VAL A 392 -0.68 -12.87 23.74
CA VAL A 392 0.38 -13.14 22.75
C VAL A 392 0.40 -12.12 21.62
N ALA A 393 -0.63 -11.29 21.52
CA ALA A 393 -0.72 -10.16 20.61
C ALA A 393 -1.50 -9.01 21.26
N ASP A 394 -1.32 -7.79 20.73
CA ASP A 394 -2.03 -6.61 21.17
C ASP A 394 -2.95 -6.10 20.04
N PRO A 395 -4.29 -6.25 20.18
CA PRO A 395 -5.25 -5.75 19.18
C PRO A 395 -5.12 -4.25 18.90
N ASP A 396 -4.69 -3.43 19.86
CA ASP A 396 -4.55 -1.98 19.66
C ASP A 396 -3.39 -1.63 18.72
N THR A 397 -2.46 -2.56 18.53
CA THR A 397 -1.33 -2.44 17.58
C THR A 397 -1.57 -3.15 16.25
N PHE A 398 -2.73 -3.79 16.08
CA PHE A 398 -3.06 -4.49 14.84
C PHE A 398 -3.24 -3.49 13.69
N VAL A 399 -2.41 -3.64 12.67
CA VAL A 399 -2.54 -2.90 11.40
C VAL A 399 -2.92 -3.90 10.30
N ARG A 400 -4.12 -3.71 9.73
CA ARG A 400 -4.70 -4.61 8.71
C ARG A 400 -3.77 -4.74 7.51
N GLU A 401 -3.28 -3.62 7.00
CA GLU A 401 -2.45 -3.52 5.80
C GLU A 401 -1.13 -4.30 5.95
N ASP A 402 -0.57 -4.31 7.17
CA ASP A 402 0.66 -5.02 7.47
C ASP A 402 0.40 -6.53 7.63
N TYR A 403 -0.59 -6.88 8.46
CA TYR A 403 -0.94 -8.27 8.76
C TYR A 403 -1.34 -9.04 7.49
N TYR A 404 -2.03 -8.37 6.59
CA TYR A 404 -2.53 -8.93 5.33
C TYR A 404 -1.75 -8.51 4.08
N SER A 405 -0.57 -7.93 4.25
CA SER A 405 0.25 -7.36 3.16
C SER A 405 0.39 -8.29 1.94
N ASN A 406 0.63 -9.58 2.15
CA ASN A 406 0.78 -10.56 1.06
C ASN A 406 -0.52 -10.82 0.28
N VAL A 407 -1.68 -10.63 0.91
CA VAL A 407 -2.99 -10.79 0.27
C VAL A 407 -3.39 -9.49 -0.42
N ILE A 408 -3.25 -8.35 0.26
CA ILE A 408 -3.65 -7.02 -0.26
C ILE A 408 -2.82 -6.62 -1.49
N ASN A 409 -1.53 -6.94 -1.50
CA ASN A 409 -0.64 -6.62 -2.62
C ASN A 409 -0.53 -7.75 -3.65
N GLY A 410 -1.21 -8.87 -3.45
CA GLY A 410 -1.19 -10.00 -4.36
C GLY A 410 -2.14 -9.80 -5.54
N ASP A 411 -1.73 -10.27 -6.71
CA ASP A 411 -2.60 -10.41 -7.89
C ASP A 411 -2.87 -11.90 -8.10
N PHE A 412 -4.14 -12.31 -8.00
CA PHE A 412 -4.54 -13.71 -7.95
C PHE A 412 -5.58 -14.01 -9.02
N GLU A 413 -5.22 -14.91 -9.95
CA GLU A 413 -6.07 -15.28 -11.09
C GLU A 413 -7.12 -16.35 -10.76
N SER A 414 -7.12 -16.92 -9.54
CA SER A 414 -8.05 -17.99 -9.15
C SER A 414 -8.50 -17.94 -7.69
N PRO A 415 -9.71 -18.45 -7.37
CA PRO A 415 -10.18 -18.57 -5.99
C PRO A 415 -9.26 -19.40 -5.09
N GLU A 416 -8.62 -20.44 -5.64
CA GLU A 416 -7.66 -21.27 -4.90
C GLU A 416 -6.36 -20.50 -4.58
N ALA A 417 -5.90 -19.61 -5.48
CA ALA A 417 -4.75 -18.74 -5.19
C ALA A 417 -5.07 -17.73 -4.08
N TRP A 418 -6.27 -17.13 -4.10
CA TRP A 418 -6.78 -16.30 -3.02
C TRP A 418 -6.82 -17.04 -1.68
N LYS A 419 -7.44 -18.23 -1.65
CA LYS A 419 -7.54 -19.08 -0.45
C LYS A 419 -6.16 -19.40 0.13
N ASN A 420 -5.20 -19.74 -0.74
CA ASN A 420 -3.81 -20.03 -0.35
C ASN A 420 -3.10 -18.82 0.27
N ALA A 421 -3.22 -17.64 -0.33
CA ALA A 421 -2.60 -16.43 0.19
C ALA A 421 -3.18 -16.03 1.55
N ILE A 422 -4.51 -16.11 1.68
CA ILE A 422 -5.21 -15.84 2.95
C ILE A 422 -4.76 -16.83 4.02
N SER A 423 -4.78 -18.13 3.71
CA SER A 423 -4.34 -19.21 4.61
C SER A 423 -2.92 -18.99 5.11
N ALA A 424 -2.00 -18.60 4.21
CA ALA A 424 -0.63 -18.27 4.56
C ALA A 424 -0.58 -17.10 5.56
N ALA A 425 -1.31 -16.00 5.32
CA ALA A 425 -1.33 -14.86 6.23
C ALA A 425 -1.84 -15.24 7.64
N ILE A 426 -2.96 -15.95 7.74
CA ILE A 426 -3.60 -16.31 9.02
C ILE A 426 -2.95 -17.50 9.74
N SER A 427 -1.97 -18.15 9.11
CA SER A 427 -1.12 -19.16 9.75
C SER A 427 0.03 -18.54 10.53
N VAL A 428 0.49 -17.35 10.13
CA VAL A 428 1.58 -16.63 10.79
C VAL A 428 1.10 -16.11 12.14
N GLY A 429 1.92 -16.31 13.18
CA GLY A 429 1.60 -15.85 14.54
C GLY A 429 0.56 -16.68 15.28
N HIS A 430 -0.05 -17.71 14.65
CA HIS A 430 -1.01 -18.59 15.33
C HIS A 430 -0.31 -19.39 16.45
N VAL A 431 -0.53 -18.98 17.70
CA VAL A 431 -0.12 -19.69 18.92
C VAL A 431 -1.17 -20.71 19.31
N GLU A 432 -0.76 -21.97 19.46
CA GLU A 432 -1.67 -23.04 19.87
C GLU A 432 -2.03 -22.94 21.35
N ILE A 433 -3.30 -22.65 21.65
CA ILE A 433 -3.82 -22.70 23.01
C ILE A 433 -4.26 -24.12 23.38
N THR A 434 -4.24 -24.45 24.67
CA THR A 434 -4.79 -25.73 25.14
C THR A 434 -6.31 -25.71 25.12
N TYR A 435 -6.96 -26.87 25.06
CA TYR A 435 -8.41 -26.92 25.10
C TYR A 435 -8.97 -26.31 26.41
N LYS A 436 -8.24 -26.45 27.51
CA LYS A 436 -8.59 -25.81 28.78
C LYS A 436 -8.52 -24.28 28.69
N GLN A 437 -7.51 -23.72 28.02
CA GLN A 437 -7.36 -22.28 27.81
C GLN A 437 -8.48 -21.67 26.98
N VAL A 438 -9.08 -22.42 26.06
CA VAL A 438 -10.25 -21.97 25.29
C VAL A 438 -11.36 -21.49 26.22
N TRP A 439 -11.59 -22.14 27.37
CA TRP A 439 -12.60 -21.66 28.31
C TRP A 439 -12.38 -20.20 28.70
N SER A 440 -11.13 -19.84 29.01
CA SER A 440 -10.76 -18.47 29.34
C SER A 440 -10.90 -17.55 28.14
N VAL A 441 -10.45 -17.96 26.93
CA VAL A 441 -10.61 -17.14 25.73
C VAL A 441 -12.07 -16.78 25.49
N LEU A 442 -13.00 -17.73 25.64
CA LEU A 442 -14.43 -17.49 25.43
C LEU A 442 -15.05 -16.50 26.44
N THR A 443 -14.45 -16.34 27.63
CA THR A 443 -14.92 -15.30 28.57
C THR A 443 -14.58 -13.89 28.10
N TYR A 444 -13.60 -13.73 27.21
CA TYR A 444 -13.24 -12.44 26.64
C TYR A 444 -13.83 -12.26 25.25
N SER A 445 -13.81 -13.31 24.42
CA SER A 445 -14.25 -13.24 23.02
C SER A 445 -15.75 -13.14 22.85
N ASP A 446 -16.51 -13.63 23.82
CA ASP A 446 -17.97 -13.64 23.78
C ASP A 446 -18.55 -12.89 24.99
N GLU A 447 -17.78 -12.00 25.61
CA GLU A 447 -18.21 -11.15 26.72
C GLU A 447 -19.46 -10.35 26.33
N ASP A 448 -20.47 -10.32 27.20
CA ASP A 448 -21.64 -9.48 26.98
C ASP A 448 -21.26 -7.99 27.10
N PRO A 449 -21.42 -7.18 26.03
CA PRO A 449 -21.04 -5.76 26.05
C PRO A 449 -21.79 -4.93 27.09
N THR A 450 -22.91 -5.44 27.60
CA THR A 450 -23.74 -4.78 28.62
C THR A 450 -23.54 -5.36 30.02
N ASN A 451 -22.81 -6.48 30.14
CA ASN A 451 -22.53 -7.15 31.42
C ASN A 451 -21.25 -7.99 31.34
N SER A 452 -20.12 -7.42 31.74
CA SER A 452 -18.81 -8.07 31.71
C SER A 452 -18.68 -9.32 32.59
N ASP A 453 -19.64 -9.60 33.49
CA ASP A 453 -19.65 -10.85 34.27
C ASP A 453 -20.22 -12.05 33.47
N ASN A 454 -20.74 -11.79 32.27
CA ASN A 454 -21.45 -12.74 31.44
C ASN A 454 -20.81 -12.92 30.06
N VAL A 455 -21.18 -14.02 29.40
CA VAL A 455 -20.95 -14.27 27.98
C VAL A 455 -22.28 -14.40 27.25
N ILE A 456 -22.28 -14.14 25.94
CA ILE A 456 -23.44 -14.34 25.06
C ILE A 456 -23.37 -15.73 24.43
N GLU A 457 -24.35 -16.59 24.74
CA GLU A 457 -24.48 -17.90 24.10
C GLU A 457 -24.87 -17.79 22.62
N LEU A 458 -24.14 -18.48 21.74
CA LEU A 458 -24.29 -18.40 20.27
C LEU A 458 -25.76 -18.58 19.81
N TYR A 459 -26.33 -19.75 20.09
CA TYR A 459 -27.64 -20.14 19.55
C TYR A 459 -28.81 -19.53 20.32
N THR A 460 -28.70 -19.35 21.64
CA THR A 460 -29.81 -18.84 22.45
C THR A 460 -29.85 -17.30 22.48
N GLY A 461 -28.71 -16.63 22.24
CA GLY A 461 -28.55 -15.19 22.44
C GLY A 461 -28.60 -14.76 23.91
N ASN A 462 -28.60 -15.69 24.86
CA ASN A 462 -28.71 -15.38 26.27
C ASN A 462 -27.39 -14.86 26.84
N SER A 463 -27.48 -13.83 27.67
CA SER A 463 -26.42 -13.40 28.57
C SER A 463 -26.37 -14.31 29.80
N ILE A 464 -25.29 -15.06 29.97
CA ILE A 464 -25.11 -16.04 31.04
C ILE A 464 -23.78 -15.83 31.78
N SER A 465 -23.77 -16.05 33.09
CA SER A 465 -22.55 -15.89 33.89
C SER A 465 -21.37 -16.70 33.35
N LYS A 466 -20.19 -16.06 33.30
CA LYS A 466 -18.92 -16.72 32.98
C LYS A 466 -18.66 -17.95 33.86
N HIS A 467 -19.09 -17.94 35.13
CA HIS A 467 -18.97 -19.07 36.05
C HIS A 467 -20.04 -20.16 35.87
N SER A 468 -20.97 -20.02 34.93
CA SER A 468 -21.92 -21.10 34.59
C SER A 468 -21.38 -21.99 33.47
N ASN A 469 -20.06 -22.16 33.39
CA ASN A 469 -19.41 -23.01 32.40
C ASN A 469 -19.28 -24.45 32.92
N GLY A 470 -19.58 -25.43 32.07
CA GLY A 470 -19.53 -26.82 32.50
C GLY A 470 -20.29 -27.79 31.63
N GLY A 471 -21.05 -28.68 32.28
CA GLY A 471 -21.74 -29.80 31.64
C GLY A 471 -23.14 -30.04 32.17
N ASN A 472 -23.63 -29.24 33.12
CA ASN A 472 -25.04 -29.29 33.52
C ASN A 472 -25.91 -28.67 32.42
N THR A 473 -27.19 -29.01 32.39
CA THR A 473 -28.13 -28.60 31.33
C THR A 473 -28.36 -27.08 31.23
N SER A 474 -28.09 -26.35 32.31
CA SER A 474 -28.16 -24.89 32.37
C SER A 474 -26.81 -24.21 32.14
N ASP A 475 -25.72 -24.98 32.14
CA ASP A 475 -24.38 -24.45 31.92
C ASP A 475 -24.20 -24.15 30.43
N TRP A 476 -23.27 -23.24 30.13
CA TRP A 476 -22.71 -23.11 28.80
C TRP A 476 -21.49 -24.02 28.62
N ASN A 477 -21.28 -24.52 27.40
CA ASN A 477 -20.10 -25.25 26.99
C ASN A 477 -19.55 -24.72 25.66
N ARG A 478 -18.40 -25.25 25.23
CA ARG A 478 -17.73 -24.90 23.98
C ARG A 478 -18.42 -25.62 22.81
N GLU A 479 -19.09 -24.85 21.95
CA GLU A 479 -19.55 -25.25 20.64
C GLU A 479 -18.38 -25.30 19.67
N HIS A 480 -18.18 -26.43 19.01
CA HIS A 480 -17.38 -26.50 17.79
C HIS A 480 -18.29 -26.19 16.60
N VAL A 481 -18.30 -24.94 16.12
CA VAL A 481 -19.22 -24.52 15.04
C VAL A 481 -18.97 -25.35 13.79
N TRP A 482 -17.71 -25.51 13.39
CA TRP A 482 -17.30 -26.69 12.63
C TRP A 482 -17.27 -27.89 13.55
N ALA A 483 -18.28 -28.77 13.48
CA ALA A 483 -18.36 -29.90 14.41
C ALA A 483 -17.14 -30.81 14.27
N LYS A 484 -16.44 -31.12 15.36
CA LYS A 484 -15.24 -31.97 15.35
C LYS A 484 -15.39 -33.37 14.72
N SER A 485 -16.63 -33.87 14.58
CA SER A 485 -16.90 -35.15 13.89
C SER A 485 -16.76 -35.01 12.37
N HIS A 486 -16.62 -33.80 11.85
CA HIS A 486 -16.28 -33.49 10.47
C HIS A 486 -14.76 -33.33 10.31
N GLY A 487 -13.99 -34.36 10.63
CA GLY A 487 -12.56 -34.44 10.27
C GLY A 487 -11.55 -34.44 11.42
N PHE A 488 -11.84 -33.82 12.57
CA PHE A 488 -10.84 -33.63 13.64
C PHE A 488 -11.34 -34.02 15.04
N PRO A 489 -11.64 -35.30 15.32
CA PRO A 489 -12.25 -35.71 16.58
C PRO A 489 -11.32 -35.62 17.80
N SER A 490 -10.01 -35.40 17.61
CA SER A 490 -8.98 -35.47 18.66
C SER A 490 -8.58 -34.09 19.19
N GLU A 491 -8.50 -33.96 20.52
CA GLU A 491 -8.03 -32.75 21.22
C GLU A 491 -6.58 -32.36 20.87
N GLY A 492 -5.79 -33.31 20.37
CA GLY A 492 -4.42 -33.07 19.91
C GLY A 492 -4.32 -32.31 18.60
N GLN A 493 -5.42 -32.16 17.85
CA GLN A 493 -5.44 -31.47 16.56
C GLN A 493 -5.70 -29.98 16.77
N ARG A 494 -4.97 -29.11 16.06
CA ARG A 494 -5.03 -27.66 16.26
C ARG A 494 -6.44 -27.09 16.07
N GLY A 495 -7.15 -27.51 15.03
CA GLY A 495 -8.53 -27.08 14.77
C GLY A 495 -9.50 -27.41 15.91
N TYR A 496 -9.21 -28.40 16.76
CA TYR A 496 -10.03 -28.71 17.94
C TYR A 496 -10.02 -27.56 18.97
N LYS A 497 -8.97 -26.74 18.98
CA LYS A 497 -8.72 -25.72 20.01
C LYS A 497 -8.71 -24.30 19.44
N ASP A 498 -8.99 -24.16 18.15
CA ASP A 498 -9.02 -22.85 17.50
C ASP A 498 -10.22 -22.03 18.00
N ALA A 499 -9.93 -20.96 18.73
CA ALA A 499 -10.94 -20.11 19.33
C ALA A 499 -11.77 -19.34 18.29
N HIS A 500 -11.34 -19.18 17.03
CA HIS A 500 -12.12 -18.47 16.01
C HIS A 500 -13.45 -19.16 15.67
N HIS A 501 -13.54 -20.49 15.81
CA HIS A 501 -14.77 -21.25 15.57
C HIS A 501 -15.41 -21.86 16.83
N LEU A 502 -14.81 -21.63 18.00
CA LEU A 502 -15.34 -22.08 19.29
C LEU A 502 -16.22 -20.99 19.90
N ARG A 503 -17.44 -21.32 20.31
CA ARG A 503 -18.39 -20.36 20.90
C ARG A 503 -19.00 -20.90 22.19
N PRO A 504 -19.35 -20.06 23.19
CA PRO A 504 -20.16 -20.50 24.30
C PRO A 504 -21.58 -20.80 23.82
N THR A 505 -22.17 -21.91 24.29
CA THR A 505 -23.55 -22.27 23.99
C THR A 505 -24.15 -23.06 25.13
N ASN A 506 -25.46 -22.99 25.30
CA ASN A 506 -26.14 -23.87 26.25
C ASN A 506 -25.87 -25.35 25.92
N THR A 507 -25.52 -26.14 26.93
CA THR A 507 -25.15 -27.56 26.77
C THR A 507 -26.23 -28.43 26.11
N LYS A 508 -27.51 -28.16 26.38
CA LYS A 508 -28.64 -28.89 25.79
C LYS A 508 -28.81 -28.52 24.32
N VAL A 509 -28.67 -27.24 23.98
CA VAL A 509 -28.77 -26.75 22.60
C VAL A 509 -27.61 -27.27 21.76
N ASN A 510 -26.38 -27.23 22.29
CA ASN A 510 -25.20 -27.85 21.67
C ASN A 510 -25.43 -29.35 21.37
N SER A 511 -25.87 -30.09 22.39
CA SER A 511 -26.15 -31.53 22.24
C SER A 511 -27.25 -31.80 21.20
N THR A 512 -28.20 -30.87 21.05
CA THR A 512 -29.29 -30.95 20.06
C THR A 512 -28.78 -30.65 18.64
N ARG A 513 -27.90 -29.64 18.49
CA ARG A 513 -27.23 -29.32 17.22
C ARG A 513 -26.36 -30.48 16.73
N SER A 514 -25.70 -31.20 17.64
CA SER A 514 -24.91 -32.39 17.31
C SER A 514 -23.85 -32.11 16.22
N ALA A 515 -23.78 -32.93 15.17
CA ALA A 515 -22.93 -32.71 13.99
C ALA A 515 -23.78 -32.51 12.73
N TYR A 516 -24.94 -31.84 12.86
CA TYR A 516 -25.76 -31.47 11.71
C TYR A 516 -25.14 -30.28 10.98
N ASP A 517 -25.29 -30.29 9.65
CA ASP A 517 -24.82 -29.20 8.80
C ASP A 517 -25.76 -28.00 8.90
N PHE A 518 -25.24 -26.82 8.59
CA PHE A 518 -26.03 -25.61 8.60
C PHE A 518 -26.75 -25.41 7.27
N ASP A 519 -28.06 -25.16 7.27
CA ASP A 519 -28.82 -24.80 6.06
C ASP A 519 -30.11 -24.10 6.45
N ASN A 520 -30.85 -23.59 5.46
CA ASN A 520 -32.22 -23.14 5.68
C ASN A 520 -33.14 -24.38 5.77
N CYS A 521 -33.66 -24.65 6.98
CA CYS A 521 -34.63 -25.71 7.23
C CYS A 521 -35.77 -25.30 8.16
N ALA A 522 -36.05 -24.01 8.37
CA ALA A 522 -37.22 -23.54 9.14
C ALA A 522 -38.54 -24.04 8.55
N ASP A 523 -38.62 -24.17 7.22
CA ASP A 523 -39.80 -24.67 6.51
C ASP A 523 -40.07 -26.17 6.72
N THR A 524 -39.06 -26.96 7.12
CA THR A 524 -39.17 -28.42 7.26
C THR A 524 -38.76 -28.99 8.60
N GLY A 525 -38.03 -28.22 9.39
CA GLY A 525 -37.54 -28.55 10.72
C GLY A 525 -38.49 -28.12 11.83
N THR A 526 -38.10 -28.44 13.06
CA THR A 526 -38.82 -28.04 14.27
C THR A 526 -38.02 -26.98 15.00
N GLU A 527 -38.67 -25.88 15.38
CA GLU A 527 -38.07 -24.82 16.20
C GLU A 527 -37.66 -25.37 17.58
N LEU A 528 -36.47 -25.02 18.04
CA LEU A 528 -35.97 -25.42 19.35
C LEU A 528 -36.60 -24.58 20.45
N THR A 529 -37.34 -25.23 21.34
CA THR A 529 -38.06 -24.52 22.42
C THR A 529 -37.12 -23.80 23.39
N ASP A 530 -35.93 -24.35 23.63
CA ASP A 530 -34.92 -23.76 24.52
C ASP A 530 -34.01 -22.74 23.81
N ALA A 531 -34.12 -22.59 22.49
CA ALA A 531 -33.39 -21.63 21.67
C ALA A 531 -34.26 -21.16 20.49
N PRO A 532 -35.32 -20.36 20.75
CA PRO A 532 -36.23 -19.89 19.71
C PRO A 532 -35.48 -19.22 18.54
N GLY A 533 -36.05 -19.33 17.33
CA GLY A 533 -35.39 -18.88 16.10
C GLY A 533 -34.41 -19.89 15.49
N ASN A 534 -34.03 -20.95 16.21
CA ASN A 534 -33.21 -22.03 15.68
C ASN A 534 -34.07 -23.25 15.33
N TYR A 535 -33.79 -23.92 14.21
CA TYR A 535 -34.59 -25.04 13.71
C TYR A 535 -33.75 -26.28 13.47
N LEU A 536 -34.28 -27.45 13.81
CA LEU A 536 -33.64 -28.74 13.55
C LEU A 536 -34.50 -29.62 12.65
N ASP A 537 -33.96 -30.07 11.52
CA ASP A 537 -34.53 -31.10 10.66
C ASP A 537 -33.62 -32.34 10.67
N THR A 538 -33.94 -33.31 11.51
CA THR A 538 -33.17 -34.56 11.64
C THR A 538 -33.27 -35.46 10.40
N ALA A 539 -34.35 -35.36 9.62
CA ALA A 539 -34.54 -36.15 8.41
C ALA A 539 -33.64 -35.65 7.27
N LYS A 540 -33.50 -34.32 7.16
CA LYS A 540 -32.58 -33.68 6.23
C LYS A 540 -31.17 -33.49 6.77
N ARG A 541 -30.93 -33.75 8.06
CA ARG A 541 -29.65 -33.52 8.76
C ARG A 541 -29.20 -32.06 8.75
N CYS A 542 -30.15 -31.14 8.91
CA CYS A 542 -29.93 -29.70 8.90
C CYS A 542 -30.21 -29.07 10.27
N PHE A 543 -29.39 -28.09 10.64
CA PHE A 543 -29.62 -27.13 11.70
C PHE A 543 -29.64 -25.71 11.12
N GLU A 544 -30.71 -24.95 11.33
CA GLU A 544 -30.77 -23.53 10.97
C GLU A 544 -30.59 -22.69 12.24
N PRO A 545 -29.56 -21.83 12.33
CA PRO A 545 -29.43 -20.90 13.43
C PRO A 545 -30.40 -19.73 13.31
N ARG A 546 -30.60 -19.00 14.42
CA ARG A 546 -31.30 -17.70 14.41
C ARG A 546 -30.66 -16.71 13.43
N ASP A 547 -31.46 -15.77 12.93
CA ASP A 547 -31.05 -14.88 11.83
C ASP A 547 -29.84 -14.00 12.18
N GLU A 548 -29.68 -13.59 13.43
CA GLU A 548 -28.66 -12.61 13.83
C GLU A 548 -27.26 -13.21 14.05
N ILE A 549 -27.05 -14.49 13.74
CA ILE A 549 -25.72 -15.14 13.79
C ILE A 549 -25.44 -15.99 12.55
N LYS A 550 -26.26 -15.85 11.50
CA LYS A 550 -26.11 -16.61 10.26
C LYS A 550 -24.80 -16.24 9.56
N GLY A 551 -24.43 -14.97 9.58
CA GLY A 551 -23.19 -14.43 9.06
C GLY A 551 -21.98 -14.88 9.86
N ASP A 552 -22.06 -14.86 11.19
CA ASP A 552 -21.00 -15.35 12.09
C ASP A 552 -20.67 -16.82 11.79
N VAL A 553 -21.71 -17.66 11.75
CA VAL A 553 -21.57 -19.10 11.48
C VAL A 553 -20.92 -19.32 10.12
N ALA A 554 -21.39 -18.60 9.09
CA ALA A 554 -20.83 -18.68 7.75
C ALA A 554 -19.34 -18.32 7.73
N ARG A 555 -18.95 -17.19 8.34
CA ARG A 555 -17.56 -16.73 8.41
C ARG A 555 -16.67 -17.68 9.24
N MET A 556 -17.19 -18.30 10.29
CA MET A 556 -16.45 -19.32 11.07
C MET A 556 -16.21 -20.60 10.27
N ILE A 557 -17.21 -21.07 9.50
CA ILE A 557 -17.03 -22.25 8.63
C ILE A 557 -16.04 -21.97 7.51
N MET A 558 -16.19 -20.84 6.81
CA MET A 558 -15.26 -20.43 5.74
C MET A 558 -13.84 -20.19 6.28
N TYR A 559 -13.70 -19.62 7.48
CA TYR A 559 -12.41 -19.52 8.17
C TYR A 559 -11.76 -20.88 8.38
N MET A 560 -12.50 -21.88 8.90
CA MET A 560 -11.96 -23.21 9.16
C MET A 560 -11.53 -23.92 7.87
N ASP A 561 -12.35 -23.80 6.82
CA ASP A 561 -12.03 -24.30 5.47
C ASP A 561 -10.78 -23.63 4.88
N THR A 562 -10.58 -22.34 5.11
CA THR A 562 -9.41 -21.58 4.61
C THR A 562 -8.16 -21.80 5.46
N ARG A 563 -8.27 -21.78 6.79
CA ARG A 563 -7.12 -21.95 7.69
C ARG A 563 -6.57 -23.37 7.59
N TYR A 564 -7.43 -24.39 7.56
CA TYR A 564 -7.04 -25.79 7.62
C TYR A 564 -7.22 -26.51 6.28
N GLN A 565 -6.62 -25.96 5.24
CA GLN A 565 -6.67 -26.50 3.87
C GLN A 565 -5.64 -27.62 3.59
N GLY A 566 -5.29 -28.40 4.62
CA GLY A 566 -4.38 -29.55 4.48
C GLY A 566 -2.88 -29.25 4.50
N ASN A 567 -2.47 -28.04 4.92
CA ASN A 567 -1.06 -27.65 5.00
C ASN A 567 -0.42 -27.90 6.38
N ASP A 568 -1.20 -28.21 7.42
CA ASP A 568 -0.69 -28.50 8.77
C ASP A 568 -0.60 -30.01 9.00
N ASP A 569 0.52 -30.51 9.52
CA ASP A 569 0.78 -31.96 9.71
C ASP A 569 -0.24 -32.66 10.64
N ASP A 570 -0.90 -31.91 11.53
CA ASP A 570 -1.85 -32.42 12.52
C ASP A 570 -3.32 -32.21 12.16
N MET A 571 -3.61 -31.61 11.00
CA MET A 571 -4.96 -31.33 10.52
C MET A 571 -5.21 -31.93 9.13
N PRO A 572 -6.40 -32.51 8.88
CA PRO A 572 -6.82 -32.82 7.52
C PRO A 572 -7.15 -31.54 6.74
N ASP A 573 -7.32 -31.69 5.43
CA ASP A 573 -7.94 -30.67 4.58
C ASP A 573 -9.44 -30.58 4.89
N LEU A 574 -9.84 -29.49 5.56
CA LEU A 574 -11.23 -29.18 5.87
C LEU A 574 -11.89 -28.54 4.66
N ILE A 575 -12.99 -29.14 4.18
CA ILE A 575 -13.67 -28.70 2.97
C ILE A 575 -15.14 -28.33 3.23
N ALA A 576 -15.49 -27.07 3.03
CA ALA A 576 -16.88 -26.63 2.99
C ALA A 576 -17.53 -27.01 1.63
N VAL A 577 -18.47 -27.96 1.64
CA VAL A 577 -19.12 -28.48 0.43
C VAL A 577 -20.53 -27.92 0.25
N ASP A 578 -21.00 -27.74 -0.99
CA ASP A 578 -22.36 -27.24 -1.25
C ASP A 578 -23.43 -28.36 -1.28
N ARG A 579 -23.47 -29.19 -0.24
CA ARG A 579 -24.51 -30.20 -0.01
C ARG A 579 -24.54 -30.59 1.45
N ILE A 580 -25.66 -31.15 1.92
CA ILE A 580 -25.67 -31.79 3.23
C ILE A 580 -24.84 -33.08 3.20
N THR A 581 -23.99 -33.25 4.19
CA THR A 581 -23.21 -34.46 4.47
C THR A 581 -24.09 -35.61 4.91
N THR A 582 -23.74 -36.80 4.47
CA THR A 582 -24.44 -38.04 4.84
C THR A 582 -24.04 -38.50 6.24
N ALA A 583 -24.88 -39.32 6.86
CA ALA A 583 -24.57 -39.90 8.17
C ALA A 583 -23.32 -40.80 8.15
N ASP A 584 -23.07 -41.47 7.03
CA ASP A 584 -21.89 -42.33 6.84
C ASP A 584 -20.60 -41.50 6.77
N GLU A 585 -20.60 -40.37 6.06
CA GLU A 585 -19.46 -39.44 5.99
C GLU A 585 -19.10 -38.90 7.38
N VAL A 586 -20.09 -38.44 8.14
CA VAL A 586 -19.86 -37.96 9.53
C VAL A 586 -19.37 -39.08 10.44
N SER A 587 -19.93 -40.29 10.30
CA SER A 587 -19.49 -41.45 11.11
C SER A 587 -18.07 -41.90 10.76
N ALA A 588 -17.62 -41.66 9.53
CA ALA A 588 -16.26 -41.91 9.08
C ALA A 588 -15.27 -40.79 9.47
N ASN A 589 -15.75 -39.68 10.03
CA ASN A 589 -14.99 -38.45 10.25
C ASN A 589 -14.40 -37.88 8.96
N GLU A 590 -15.16 -37.90 7.86
CA GLU A 590 -14.77 -37.18 6.66
C GLU A 590 -14.70 -35.67 6.94
N PRO A 591 -13.66 -34.95 6.48
CA PRO A 591 -13.43 -33.54 6.81
C PRO A 591 -14.29 -32.59 5.97
N LEU A 592 -15.59 -32.91 5.83
CA LEU A 592 -16.53 -32.18 4.98
C LEU A 592 -17.60 -31.53 5.84
N ILE A 593 -17.97 -30.28 5.58
CA ILE A 593 -19.17 -29.67 6.18
C ILE A 593 -20.02 -28.96 5.14
N GLY A 594 -21.33 -29.09 5.28
CA GLY A 594 -22.27 -28.84 4.20
C GLY A 594 -22.97 -27.49 4.15
N LYS A 595 -23.43 -27.22 2.91
CA LYS A 595 -24.23 -26.10 2.36
C LYS A 595 -23.49 -24.76 2.27
N LEU A 596 -22.29 -24.82 1.68
CA LEU A 596 -21.46 -23.66 1.39
C LEU A 596 -22.23 -22.48 0.78
N CYS A 597 -23.06 -22.68 -0.24
CA CYS A 597 -23.70 -21.55 -0.91
C CYS A 597 -24.87 -20.95 -0.11
N THR A 598 -25.48 -21.74 0.79
CA THR A 598 -26.37 -21.17 1.81
C THR A 598 -25.57 -20.28 2.78
N MET A 599 -24.41 -20.76 3.25
CA MET A 599 -23.54 -19.98 4.15
C MET A 599 -22.98 -18.72 3.47
N TYR A 600 -22.63 -18.80 2.19
CA TYR A 600 -22.25 -17.64 1.39
C TYR A 600 -23.38 -16.59 1.34
N ALA A 601 -24.62 -17.02 1.06
CA ALA A 601 -25.78 -16.13 1.07
C ALA A 601 -26.04 -15.53 2.47
N TRP A 602 -25.85 -16.31 3.54
CA TRP A 602 -25.95 -15.82 4.91
C TRP A 602 -24.90 -14.77 5.24
N HIS A 603 -23.64 -14.97 4.82
CA HIS A 603 -22.59 -13.96 4.96
C HIS A 603 -22.97 -12.62 4.31
N GLN A 604 -23.65 -12.64 3.16
CA GLN A 604 -24.13 -11.42 2.49
C GLN A 604 -25.33 -10.78 3.21
N GLN A 605 -26.20 -11.59 3.82
CA GLN A 605 -27.42 -11.14 4.48
C GLN A 605 -27.19 -10.61 5.90
N ASP A 606 -26.17 -11.12 6.58
CA ASP A 606 -25.79 -10.80 7.95
C ASP A 606 -24.33 -10.29 7.99
N PRO A 607 -24.11 -8.98 7.74
CA PRO A 607 -22.80 -8.37 7.66
C PRO A 607 -22.05 -8.37 9.00
N VAL A 608 -20.74 -8.18 8.94
CA VAL A 608 -19.87 -8.10 10.13
C VAL A 608 -20.28 -6.93 11.03
N ASP A 609 -20.58 -7.21 12.30
CA ASP A 609 -20.95 -6.20 13.30
C ASP A 609 -19.80 -5.88 14.30
N ASP A 610 -20.10 -5.05 15.31
CA ASP A 610 -19.11 -4.67 16.32
C ASP A 610 -18.73 -5.84 17.24
N PHE A 611 -19.67 -6.75 17.49
CA PHE A 611 -19.43 -7.92 18.32
C PHE A 611 -18.49 -8.91 17.62
N ASP A 612 -18.66 -9.12 16.30
CA ASP A 612 -17.72 -9.87 15.48
C ASP A 612 -16.29 -9.32 15.56
N ARG A 613 -16.13 -7.99 15.44
CA ARG A 613 -14.82 -7.32 15.48
C ARG A 613 -14.18 -7.48 16.85
N GLN A 614 -14.92 -7.19 17.93
CA GLN A 614 -14.45 -7.36 19.30
C GLN A 614 -14.04 -8.81 19.58
N ARG A 615 -14.83 -9.76 19.09
CA ARG A 615 -14.51 -11.18 19.19
C ARG A 615 -13.22 -11.52 18.47
N ASN A 616 -13.03 -11.03 17.24
CA ASN A 616 -11.83 -11.23 16.45
C ASN A 616 -10.59 -10.66 17.17
N ASP A 617 -10.71 -9.48 17.78
CA ASP A 617 -9.67 -8.84 18.59
C ASP A 617 -9.32 -9.67 19.84
N ALA A 618 -10.33 -10.12 20.59
CA ALA A 618 -10.14 -10.92 21.79
C ALA A 618 -9.50 -12.29 21.49
N VAL A 619 -9.90 -12.95 20.40
CA VAL A 619 -9.23 -14.18 19.97
C VAL A 619 -7.81 -13.89 19.51
N TYR A 620 -7.59 -12.83 18.73
CA TYR A 620 -6.26 -12.42 18.28
C TYR A 620 -5.31 -12.18 19.46
N LYS A 621 -5.78 -11.51 20.52
CA LYS A 621 -5.02 -11.25 21.75
C LYS A 621 -4.40 -12.52 22.36
N TYR A 622 -5.08 -13.66 22.31
CA TYR A 622 -4.65 -14.89 22.97
C TYR A 622 -4.21 -16.02 22.04
N GLN A 623 -4.63 -16.00 20.77
CA GLN A 623 -4.27 -16.99 19.75
C GLN A 623 -3.30 -16.44 18.69
N GLY A 624 -3.13 -15.13 18.58
CA GLY A 624 -2.15 -14.47 17.72
C GLY A 624 -2.50 -14.44 16.23
N ASN A 625 -3.61 -15.04 15.80
CA ASN A 625 -4.13 -14.94 14.44
C ASN A 625 -5.55 -14.40 14.38
N ARG A 626 -5.98 -13.93 13.19
CA ARG A 626 -7.27 -13.27 12.94
C ARG A 626 -8.15 -14.10 12.00
N ASN A 627 -9.47 -14.00 12.14
CA ASN A 627 -10.40 -14.46 11.11
C ASN A 627 -10.45 -13.42 9.97
N PRO A 628 -9.93 -13.75 8.76
CA PRO A 628 -9.77 -12.79 7.69
C PRO A 628 -11.10 -12.37 7.07
N PHE A 629 -12.16 -13.15 7.23
CA PHE A 629 -13.49 -12.84 6.70
C PHE A 629 -14.30 -11.93 7.62
N ILE A 630 -13.84 -11.70 8.85
CA ILE A 630 -14.34 -10.61 9.70
C ILE A 630 -13.66 -9.30 9.31
N ASP A 631 -12.35 -9.33 9.10
CA ASP A 631 -11.60 -8.13 8.72
C ASP A 631 -11.92 -7.71 7.28
N ASN A 632 -11.84 -8.66 6.35
CA ASN A 632 -11.98 -8.47 4.91
C ASN A 632 -13.19 -9.29 4.41
N PRO A 633 -14.43 -8.92 4.78
CA PRO A 633 -15.62 -9.67 4.36
C PRO A 633 -15.74 -9.80 2.83
N GLU A 634 -15.24 -8.83 2.08
CA GLU A 634 -15.19 -8.85 0.62
C GLU A 634 -14.39 -10.02 0.03
N TRP A 635 -13.45 -10.60 0.78
CA TRP A 635 -12.67 -11.75 0.33
C TRP A 635 -13.46 -13.06 0.31
N VAL A 636 -14.59 -13.14 1.00
CA VAL A 636 -15.49 -14.29 0.89
C VAL A 636 -15.94 -14.47 -0.56
N LYS A 637 -16.23 -13.38 -1.28
CA LYS A 637 -16.55 -13.43 -2.71
C LYS A 637 -15.37 -13.91 -3.55
N GLN A 638 -14.16 -13.48 -3.23
CA GLN A 638 -12.94 -13.88 -3.96
C GLN A 638 -12.70 -15.39 -3.90
N VAL A 639 -12.96 -16.00 -2.74
CA VAL A 639 -12.70 -17.43 -2.51
C VAL A 639 -13.89 -18.32 -2.89
N TYR A 640 -15.12 -17.90 -2.61
CA TYR A 640 -16.30 -18.77 -2.70
C TYR A 640 -17.40 -18.28 -3.67
N GLY A 641 -17.33 -17.02 -4.13
CA GLY A 641 -18.38 -16.41 -4.94
C GLY A 641 -18.66 -17.18 -6.24
N ASP A 642 -17.62 -17.52 -6.98
CA ASP A 642 -17.75 -18.22 -8.27
C ASP A 642 -18.45 -19.58 -8.13
N GLN A 643 -18.07 -20.38 -7.13
CA GLN A 643 -18.72 -21.66 -6.83
C GLN A 643 -20.21 -21.51 -6.50
N CYS A 644 -20.61 -20.35 -6.00
CA CYS A 644 -21.98 -20.04 -5.60
C CYS A 644 -22.74 -19.17 -6.60
N GLY A 645 -22.20 -18.99 -7.82
CA GLY A 645 -22.86 -18.25 -8.90
C GLY A 645 -22.75 -16.73 -8.80
N ASP A 646 -21.77 -16.22 -8.04
CA ASP A 646 -21.42 -14.79 -7.95
C ASP A 646 -19.94 -14.56 -8.34
N PRO A 647 -19.61 -14.60 -9.64
CA PRO A 647 -18.23 -14.50 -10.12
C PRO A 647 -17.56 -13.16 -9.75
N VAL A 648 -16.25 -13.23 -9.51
CA VAL A 648 -15.41 -12.10 -9.07
C VAL A 648 -15.30 -11.02 -10.14
N ASN A 649 -15.08 -11.44 -11.38
CA ASN A 649 -15.08 -10.59 -12.56
C ASN A 649 -16.09 -11.18 -13.55
N PRO A 650 -17.37 -10.80 -13.48
CA PRO A 650 -18.34 -11.29 -14.43
C PRO A 650 -17.95 -10.80 -15.83
N GLU A 651 -17.63 -11.72 -16.72
CA GLU A 651 -17.44 -11.43 -18.14
C GLU A 651 -18.74 -11.71 -18.89
N LEU A 652 -18.99 -10.93 -19.94
CA LEU A 652 -20.11 -11.21 -20.83
C LEU A 652 -19.81 -12.49 -21.61
N ASP A 653 -20.48 -13.59 -21.28
CA ASP A 653 -20.33 -14.88 -21.94
C ASP A 653 -21.02 -14.88 -23.31
N VAL A 654 -20.27 -14.42 -24.32
CA VAL A 654 -20.74 -14.26 -25.70
C VAL A 654 -19.62 -14.58 -26.69
N ASP A 655 -19.93 -15.43 -27.68
CA ASP A 655 -19.06 -15.63 -28.85
C ASP A 655 -19.28 -14.49 -29.84
N VAL A 656 -18.33 -13.56 -29.91
CA VAL A 656 -18.40 -12.39 -30.81
C VAL A 656 -18.05 -12.81 -32.23
N ILE A 657 -19.06 -12.93 -33.09
CA ILE A 657 -18.91 -13.35 -34.48
C ILE A 657 -19.04 -12.12 -35.38
N ILE A 658 -17.94 -11.70 -36.02
CA ILE A 658 -17.91 -10.61 -37.00
C ILE A 658 -17.56 -11.17 -38.38
N GLU A 659 -18.45 -10.95 -39.37
CA GLU A 659 -18.21 -11.28 -40.77
C GLU A 659 -17.95 -10.00 -41.57
N ALA A 660 -16.75 -9.90 -42.16
CA ALA A 660 -16.34 -8.79 -43.01
C ALA A 660 -15.48 -9.31 -44.17
N PRO A 661 -15.44 -8.62 -45.33
CA PRO A 661 -14.50 -8.96 -46.40
C PRO A 661 -13.06 -8.67 -45.98
N GLU A 662 -12.10 -9.45 -46.50
CA GLU A 662 -10.66 -9.18 -46.27
C GLU A 662 -10.23 -7.85 -46.92
N SER A 663 -10.78 -7.53 -48.08
CA SER A 663 -10.51 -6.30 -48.81
C SER A 663 -11.69 -5.81 -49.64
N VAL A 664 -11.67 -4.52 -49.98
CA VAL A 664 -12.66 -3.83 -50.81
C VAL A 664 -11.95 -2.74 -51.63
N ASN A 665 -12.41 -2.50 -52.86
CA ASN A 665 -11.87 -1.39 -53.65
C ASN A 665 -12.47 -0.05 -53.20
N GLU A 666 -11.76 1.03 -53.44
CA GLU A 666 -12.30 2.38 -53.25
C GLU A 666 -13.57 2.67 -54.07
N GLY A 667 -14.51 3.41 -53.47
CA GLY A 667 -15.81 3.74 -54.06
C GLY A 667 -16.85 2.60 -54.04
N GLU A 668 -16.49 1.40 -53.57
CA GLU A 668 -17.43 0.27 -53.43
C GLU A 668 -18.11 0.26 -52.05
N ALA A 669 -19.27 -0.40 -51.97
CA ALA A 669 -19.97 -0.62 -50.71
C ALA A 669 -19.71 -2.05 -50.19
N PHE A 670 -19.56 -2.18 -48.87
CA PHE A 670 -19.41 -3.47 -48.20
C PHE A 670 -20.17 -3.50 -46.87
N VAL A 671 -20.23 -4.69 -46.28
CA VAL A 671 -20.94 -4.95 -45.02
C VAL A 671 -19.98 -5.52 -43.98
N VAL A 672 -20.16 -5.09 -42.73
CA VAL A 672 -19.60 -5.75 -41.54
C VAL A 672 -20.78 -6.24 -40.71
N ASP A 673 -20.91 -7.56 -40.55
CA ASP A 673 -22.07 -8.22 -39.96
C ASP A 673 -21.71 -8.89 -38.62
N ALA A 674 -22.27 -8.38 -37.53
CA ALA A 674 -22.18 -8.97 -36.19
C ALA A 674 -23.52 -9.55 -35.71
N SER A 675 -24.49 -9.77 -36.62
CA SER A 675 -25.84 -10.22 -36.27
C SER A 675 -25.90 -11.66 -35.74
N LYS A 676 -24.83 -12.44 -35.91
CA LYS A 676 -24.69 -13.80 -35.38
C LYS A 676 -24.25 -13.85 -33.92
N THR A 677 -23.77 -12.73 -33.36
CA THR A 677 -23.41 -12.61 -31.95
C THR A 677 -24.66 -12.66 -31.08
N VAL A 678 -24.75 -13.69 -30.23
CA VAL A 678 -25.88 -13.95 -29.31
C VAL A 678 -25.34 -14.43 -27.96
N ALA A 679 -25.92 -13.95 -26.86
CA ALA A 679 -25.57 -14.41 -25.53
C ALA A 679 -25.99 -15.88 -25.35
N GLU A 680 -25.18 -16.68 -24.65
CA GLU A 680 -25.47 -18.12 -24.45
C GLU A 680 -26.80 -18.35 -23.72
N ASP A 681 -27.14 -17.47 -22.77
CA ASP A 681 -28.36 -17.51 -21.97
C ASP A 681 -29.60 -16.94 -22.69
N GLY A 682 -29.41 -16.37 -23.89
CA GLY A 682 -30.47 -15.75 -24.69
C GLY A 682 -30.82 -14.31 -24.30
N THR A 683 -30.02 -13.66 -23.45
CA THR A 683 -30.19 -12.25 -23.09
C THR A 683 -30.04 -11.33 -24.31
N GLU A 684 -30.82 -10.23 -24.32
CA GLU A 684 -30.81 -9.28 -25.43
C GLU A 684 -29.55 -8.40 -25.39
N LEU A 685 -28.80 -8.40 -26.50
CA LEU A 685 -27.54 -7.66 -26.62
C LEU A 685 -27.71 -6.33 -27.37
N THR A 686 -26.94 -5.34 -26.95
CA THR A 686 -26.73 -4.05 -27.62
C THR A 686 -25.34 -3.99 -28.26
N PHE A 687 -25.20 -3.17 -29.31
CA PHE A 687 -24.01 -3.11 -30.17
C PHE A 687 -23.60 -1.64 -30.31
N ALA A 688 -22.30 -1.37 -30.20
CA ALA A 688 -21.72 -0.06 -30.43
C ALA A 688 -20.44 -0.18 -31.25
N TRP A 689 -20.35 0.56 -32.35
CA TRP A 689 -19.23 0.54 -33.27
C TRP A 689 -18.48 1.87 -33.26
N GLU A 690 -17.16 1.78 -33.22
CA GLU A 690 -16.25 2.91 -33.36
C GLU A 690 -15.26 2.63 -34.50
N GLN A 691 -15.08 3.60 -35.40
CA GLN A 691 -13.98 3.54 -36.36
C GLN A 691 -12.69 3.99 -35.67
N VAL A 692 -11.71 3.09 -35.61
CA VAL A 692 -10.44 3.30 -34.89
C VAL A 692 -9.35 3.84 -35.82
N SER A 693 -9.36 3.46 -37.11
CA SER A 693 -8.40 3.99 -38.08
C SER A 693 -8.88 3.92 -39.53
N GLY A 694 -8.14 4.61 -40.40
CA GLY A 694 -8.41 4.72 -41.84
C GLY A 694 -9.20 5.97 -42.23
N PRO A 695 -9.51 6.14 -43.52
CA PRO A 695 -10.36 7.23 -44.02
C PRO A 695 -11.75 7.21 -43.39
N GLU A 696 -12.29 8.39 -43.02
CA GLU A 696 -13.59 8.50 -42.34
C GLU A 696 -14.74 7.95 -43.19
N VAL A 697 -15.56 7.07 -42.61
CA VAL A 697 -16.76 6.50 -43.24
C VAL A 697 -18.00 6.73 -42.39
N SER A 698 -19.17 6.81 -43.04
CA SER A 698 -20.47 6.98 -42.36
C SER A 698 -21.19 5.64 -42.23
N PHE A 699 -21.68 5.33 -41.02
CA PHE A 699 -22.45 4.14 -40.69
C PHE A 699 -23.34 4.41 -39.45
N ASP A 700 -24.32 3.54 -39.20
CA ASP A 700 -25.08 3.54 -37.94
C ASP A 700 -24.27 2.79 -36.89
N SER A 701 -23.72 3.51 -35.91
CA SER A 701 -22.85 2.95 -34.88
C SER A 701 -23.57 1.98 -33.94
N THR A 702 -24.90 1.90 -33.97
CA THR A 702 -25.67 1.02 -33.07
C THR A 702 -26.23 -0.23 -33.75
N ALA A 703 -26.03 -0.35 -35.06
CA ALA A 703 -26.58 -1.45 -35.85
C ALA A 703 -25.77 -2.74 -35.66
N LYS A 704 -26.47 -3.89 -35.69
CA LYS A 704 -25.84 -5.22 -35.76
C LYS A 704 -25.10 -5.46 -37.09
N VAL A 705 -25.47 -4.70 -38.12
CA VAL A 705 -24.93 -4.82 -39.49
C VAL A 705 -24.57 -3.43 -39.98
N LEU A 706 -23.28 -3.17 -40.17
CA LEU A 706 -22.79 -1.93 -40.74
C LEU A 706 -22.86 -1.99 -42.27
N ASN A 707 -23.40 -0.94 -42.88
CA ASN A 707 -23.38 -0.76 -44.32
C ASN A 707 -22.46 0.42 -44.63
N ILE A 708 -21.32 0.15 -45.25
CA ILE A 708 -20.23 1.12 -45.42
C ILE A 708 -20.01 1.34 -46.92
N THR A 709 -19.84 2.60 -47.33
CA THR A 709 -19.36 2.96 -48.67
C THR A 709 -17.96 3.54 -48.54
N THR A 710 -16.99 3.00 -49.27
CA THR A 710 -15.60 3.41 -49.15
C THR A 710 -15.32 4.72 -49.87
N PRO A 711 -14.50 5.61 -49.31
CA PRO A 711 -14.06 6.81 -50.01
C PRO A 711 -12.96 6.46 -51.03
N LYS A 712 -12.67 7.43 -51.89
CA LYS A 712 -11.47 7.41 -52.75
C LYS A 712 -10.20 7.62 -51.92
N VAL A 713 -9.11 6.96 -52.29
CA VAL A 713 -7.82 7.00 -51.58
C VAL A 713 -6.64 7.05 -52.54
N ASP A 714 -5.59 7.81 -52.20
CA ASP A 714 -4.41 7.95 -53.07
C ASP A 714 -3.46 6.73 -53.01
N ALA A 715 -3.66 5.82 -52.06
CA ALA A 715 -2.89 4.60 -51.88
C ALA A 715 -3.67 3.57 -51.04
N ASP A 716 -3.31 2.29 -51.16
CA ASP A 716 -3.86 1.22 -50.34
C ASP A 716 -3.75 1.55 -48.85
N THR A 717 -4.84 1.34 -48.11
CA THR A 717 -4.94 1.63 -46.68
C THR A 717 -5.82 0.60 -45.97
N THR A 718 -6.10 0.80 -44.68
CA THR A 718 -6.93 -0.11 -43.88
C THR A 718 -7.99 0.69 -43.13
N LEU A 719 -9.21 0.19 -43.12
CA LEU A 719 -10.27 0.62 -42.22
C LEU A 719 -10.30 -0.33 -41.02
N ALA A 720 -10.20 0.19 -39.80
CA ALA A 720 -10.32 -0.61 -38.58
C ALA A 720 -11.51 -0.14 -37.73
N PHE A 721 -12.28 -1.09 -37.23
CA PHE A 721 -13.45 -0.85 -36.38
C PHE A 721 -13.35 -1.65 -35.09
N LYS A 722 -13.82 -1.06 -33.99
CA LYS A 722 -14.05 -1.72 -32.71
C LYS A 722 -15.55 -1.94 -32.54
N LEU A 723 -15.96 -3.18 -32.32
CA LEU A 723 -17.29 -3.52 -31.84
C LEU A 723 -17.26 -3.64 -30.32
N VAL A 724 -18.22 -3.01 -29.64
CA VAL A 724 -18.56 -3.26 -28.24
C VAL A 724 -19.93 -3.92 -28.19
N VAL A 725 -20.05 -5.01 -27.44
CA VAL A 725 -21.28 -5.78 -27.23
C VAL A 725 -21.61 -5.74 -25.74
N SER A 726 -22.87 -5.47 -25.40
CA SER A 726 -23.31 -5.38 -24.00
C SER A 726 -24.69 -6.02 -23.76
N ASP A 727 -24.87 -6.67 -22.61
CA ASP A 727 -26.18 -7.12 -22.10
C ASP A 727 -26.91 -6.06 -21.24
N GLY A 728 -26.33 -4.87 -21.09
CA GLY A 728 -26.81 -3.79 -20.24
C GLY A 728 -26.15 -3.71 -18.86
N THR A 729 -25.35 -4.71 -18.48
CA THR A 729 -24.56 -4.75 -17.24
C THR A 729 -23.07 -5.00 -17.47
N LEU A 730 -22.74 -5.88 -18.41
CA LEU A 730 -21.40 -6.27 -18.79
C LEU A 730 -21.15 -5.91 -20.25
N GLU A 731 -19.89 -5.72 -20.62
CA GLU A 731 -19.49 -5.41 -21.98
C GLU A 731 -18.25 -6.22 -22.39
N THR A 732 -18.16 -6.57 -23.68
CA THR A 732 -16.94 -7.09 -24.31
C THR A 732 -16.69 -6.38 -25.63
N SER A 733 -15.47 -6.43 -26.16
CA SER A 733 -15.15 -5.76 -27.42
C SER A 733 -14.18 -6.52 -28.31
N GLU A 734 -14.37 -6.42 -29.62
CA GLU A 734 -13.59 -7.12 -30.66
C GLU A 734 -13.19 -6.15 -31.78
N MET A 735 -12.02 -6.37 -32.39
CA MET A 735 -11.50 -5.55 -33.49
C MET A 735 -11.69 -6.24 -34.83
N VAL A 736 -12.12 -5.50 -35.86
CA VAL A 736 -12.16 -5.96 -37.25
C VAL A 736 -11.46 -4.96 -38.16
N SER A 737 -10.74 -5.45 -39.16
CA SER A 737 -10.03 -4.63 -40.13
C SER A 737 -10.33 -5.08 -41.54
N VAL A 738 -10.48 -4.12 -42.46
CA VAL A 738 -10.73 -4.35 -43.89
C VAL A 738 -9.73 -3.55 -44.70
N ALA A 739 -9.01 -4.21 -45.61
CA ALA A 739 -8.08 -3.52 -46.50
C ALA A 739 -8.85 -2.73 -47.58
N LEU A 740 -8.53 -1.46 -47.73
CA LEU A 740 -9.10 -0.56 -48.75
C LEU A 740 -8.07 -0.36 -49.87
N ILE A 741 -8.37 -0.90 -51.05
CA ILE A 741 -7.45 -0.93 -52.20
C ILE A 741 -7.71 0.27 -53.12
N ASN A 742 -6.65 1.01 -53.44
CA ASN A 742 -6.67 2.09 -54.42
C ASN A 742 -6.73 1.52 -55.85
N VAL A 743 -7.57 2.10 -56.72
CA VAL A 743 -7.71 1.70 -58.13
C VAL A 743 -7.32 2.89 -59.04
N PRO A 744 -6.02 3.07 -59.37
CA PRO A 744 -5.56 4.23 -60.14
C PRO A 744 -6.04 4.24 -61.60
N LEU A 745 -6.24 5.44 -62.16
CA LEU A 745 -6.60 5.63 -63.58
C LEU A 745 -5.44 5.30 -64.54
N GLU A 746 -5.64 4.32 -65.42
CA GLU A 746 -4.71 3.99 -66.52
C GLU A 746 -5.30 4.35 -67.90
N LEU A 747 -4.53 5.05 -68.76
CA LEU A 747 -4.93 5.41 -70.13
C LEU A 747 -3.86 4.99 -71.16
N ASP A 748 -4.28 4.29 -72.23
CA ASP A 748 -3.40 3.95 -73.35
C ASP A 748 -3.39 5.06 -74.40
N ILE A 749 -2.38 5.93 -74.34
CA ILE A 749 -2.21 7.10 -75.21
C ILE A 749 -1.21 6.80 -76.33
N SER A 750 -1.57 7.04 -77.59
CA SER A 750 -0.68 6.95 -78.74
C SER A 750 -0.66 8.27 -79.53
N PHE A 751 0.39 8.50 -80.34
CA PHE A 751 0.53 9.71 -81.15
C PHE A 751 0.71 9.37 -82.63
N SER A 752 0.15 10.21 -83.50
CA SER A 752 0.29 10.12 -84.97
C SER A 752 0.46 11.51 -85.58
N GLY A 753 0.98 11.60 -86.82
CA GLY A 753 1.21 12.88 -87.50
C GLY A 753 2.67 13.08 -87.92
N ALA A 754 3.07 14.33 -88.13
CA ALA A 754 4.43 14.67 -88.56
C ALA A 754 5.43 14.49 -87.41
N THR A 755 6.51 13.75 -87.64
CA THR A 755 7.59 13.54 -86.68
C THR A 755 8.86 14.31 -87.02
N VAL A 756 8.95 14.82 -88.25
CA VAL A 756 10.03 15.66 -88.75
C VAL A 756 9.43 16.79 -89.58
N VAL A 757 9.89 18.02 -89.40
CA VAL A 757 9.42 19.20 -90.11
C VAL A 757 10.59 20.14 -90.42
N PRO A 758 10.67 20.75 -91.61
CA PRO A 758 11.63 21.83 -91.86
C PRO A 758 11.32 23.06 -90.99
N GLU A 759 12.34 23.81 -90.62
CA GLU A 759 12.14 25.11 -89.94
C GLU A 759 11.22 26.03 -90.76
N GLY A 760 10.37 26.79 -90.07
CA GLY A 760 9.39 27.69 -90.69
C GLY A 760 8.12 27.00 -91.23
N GLU A 761 8.07 25.67 -91.33
CA GLU A 761 6.86 24.93 -91.75
C GLU A 761 5.99 24.50 -90.55
N GLU A 762 4.74 24.11 -90.84
CA GLU A 762 3.78 23.64 -89.83
C GLU A 762 3.72 22.11 -89.75
N ALA A 763 3.62 21.58 -88.53
CA ALA A 763 3.46 20.17 -88.23
C ALA A 763 2.23 19.94 -87.36
N THR A 764 1.47 18.88 -87.66
CA THR A 764 0.32 18.44 -86.82
C THR A 764 0.64 17.10 -86.18
N ILE A 765 0.43 17.01 -84.86
CA ILE A 765 0.47 15.79 -84.07
C ILE A 765 -0.92 15.56 -83.47
N THR A 766 -1.42 14.33 -83.55
CA THR A 766 -2.72 13.94 -82.97
C THR A 766 -2.52 12.79 -81.99
N ALA A 767 -2.98 12.98 -80.76
CA ALA A 767 -3.08 11.95 -79.74
C ALA A 767 -4.34 11.09 -79.98
N ALA A 768 -4.26 9.80 -79.64
CA ALA A 768 -5.39 8.89 -79.62
C ALA A 768 -5.35 8.08 -78.33
N ILE A 769 -6.49 8.01 -77.63
CA ILE A 769 -6.64 7.27 -76.38
C ILE A 769 -7.57 6.09 -76.66
N ALA A 770 -7.07 4.86 -76.50
CA ALA A 770 -7.91 3.66 -76.66
C ALA A 770 -8.96 3.59 -75.54
N ASP A 771 -10.20 3.25 -75.89
CA ASP A 771 -11.33 3.10 -74.97
C ASP A 771 -11.52 4.27 -73.98
N ALA A 772 -11.32 5.50 -74.47
CA ALA A 772 -11.32 6.70 -73.65
C ALA A 772 -12.63 6.85 -72.83
N PRO A 773 -12.55 6.94 -71.49
CA PRO A 773 -13.72 7.22 -70.66
C PRO A 773 -14.32 8.60 -71.01
N ALA A 774 -15.63 8.74 -70.85
CA ALA A 774 -16.32 9.99 -71.11
C ALA A 774 -15.91 11.07 -70.08
N GLY A 775 -15.79 12.32 -70.52
CA GLY A 775 -15.54 13.46 -69.62
C GLY A 775 -14.07 13.87 -69.46
N LEU A 776 -13.13 13.22 -70.15
CA LEU A 776 -11.73 13.63 -70.14
C LEU A 776 -11.52 15.05 -70.69
N THR A 777 -10.67 15.81 -70.04
CA THR A 777 -10.12 17.09 -70.50
C THR A 777 -8.65 16.92 -70.88
N TYR A 778 -8.16 17.76 -71.79
CA TYR A 778 -6.86 17.58 -72.42
C TYR A 778 -6.02 18.85 -72.41
N ALA A 779 -4.72 18.71 -72.15
CA ALA A 779 -3.76 19.81 -72.17
C ALA A 779 -2.47 19.43 -72.90
N TRP A 780 -1.86 20.41 -73.57
CA TRP A 780 -0.57 20.27 -74.25
C TRP A 780 0.42 21.32 -73.78
N LYS A 781 1.68 20.92 -73.61
CA LYS A 781 2.76 21.83 -73.21
C LYS A 781 4.07 21.44 -73.87
N GLN A 782 4.79 22.42 -74.44
CA GLN A 782 6.19 22.20 -74.83
C GLN A 782 7.06 22.14 -73.56
N VAL A 783 7.80 21.04 -73.40
CA VAL A 783 8.65 20.80 -72.22
C VAL A 783 10.15 20.85 -72.55
N SER A 784 10.54 20.76 -73.82
CA SER A 784 11.94 20.86 -74.25
C SER A 784 12.11 21.33 -75.71
N GLY A 785 13.31 21.80 -76.05
CA GLY A 785 13.68 22.34 -77.37
C GLY A 785 13.55 23.86 -77.49
N GLN A 786 13.86 24.40 -78.67
CA GLN A 786 13.64 25.82 -78.99
C GLN A 786 12.14 26.13 -78.94
N SER A 787 11.76 27.25 -78.33
CA SER A 787 10.36 27.65 -78.24
C SER A 787 9.70 27.71 -79.62
N ALA A 788 8.67 26.89 -79.81
CA ALA A 788 7.84 26.91 -81.00
C ALA A 788 6.52 27.65 -80.72
N GLU A 789 5.96 28.30 -81.73
CA GLU A 789 4.56 28.71 -81.67
C GLU A 789 3.68 27.50 -81.93
N PHE A 790 2.70 27.23 -81.07
CA PHE A 790 1.79 26.11 -81.25
C PHE A 790 0.38 26.45 -80.75
N THR A 791 -0.60 25.75 -81.32
CA THR A 791 -2.00 25.77 -80.87
C THR A 791 -2.45 24.34 -80.63
N ALA A 792 -3.28 24.13 -79.62
CA ALA A 792 -3.84 22.83 -79.30
C ALA A 792 -5.37 22.93 -79.24
N ASP A 793 -6.04 21.92 -79.82
CA ASP A 793 -7.48 21.73 -79.75
C ASP A 793 -7.76 20.27 -79.39
N GLY A 794 -8.09 20.02 -78.12
CA GLY A 794 -8.28 18.69 -77.56
C GLY A 794 -7.08 17.76 -77.82
N LEU A 795 -7.30 16.72 -78.62
CA LEU A 795 -6.30 15.70 -78.95
C LEU A 795 -5.31 16.13 -80.04
N THR A 796 -5.49 17.30 -80.67
CA THR A 796 -4.65 17.74 -81.79
C THR A 796 -3.76 18.92 -81.39
N LEU A 797 -2.48 18.80 -81.71
CA LEU A 797 -1.44 19.81 -81.54
C LEU A 797 -0.92 20.26 -82.91
N ASN A 798 -1.02 21.54 -83.21
CA ASN A 798 -0.44 22.16 -84.41
C ASN A 798 0.74 23.04 -84.00
N VAL A 799 1.91 22.78 -84.57
CA VAL A 799 3.18 23.44 -84.22
C VAL A 799 3.75 24.12 -85.45
N THR A 800 4.10 25.40 -85.36
CA THR A 800 4.92 26.09 -86.35
C THR A 800 6.38 25.95 -85.94
N ALA A 801 7.17 25.28 -86.78
CA ALA A 801 8.56 24.96 -86.49
C ALA A 801 9.39 26.26 -86.40
N PRO A 802 10.10 26.51 -85.29
CA PRO A 802 10.94 27.69 -85.15
C PRO A 802 12.15 27.59 -86.07
N GLU A 803 12.72 28.73 -86.44
CA GLU A 803 14.04 28.80 -87.06
C GLU A 803 15.10 28.24 -86.09
N VAL A 804 15.97 27.35 -86.58
CA VAL A 804 16.96 26.65 -85.77
C VAL A 804 18.33 26.65 -86.44
N ASP A 805 19.39 26.98 -85.68
CA ASP A 805 20.75 27.03 -86.25
C ASP A 805 21.33 25.63 -86.60
N ILE A 806 20.75 24.56 -86.05
CA ILE A 806 21.02 23.14 -86.36
C ILE A 806 19.74 22.33 -86.15
N ASN A 807 19.64 21.13 -86.73
CA ASN A 807 18.49 20.25 -86.46
C ASN A 807 18.28 20.06 -84.95
N GLN A 808 17.04 20.17 -84.49
CA GLN A 808 16.69 20.14 -83.08
C GLN A 808 15.38 19.39 -82.83
N THR A 809 15.33 18.59 -81.77
CA THR A 809 14.10 17.95 -81.32
C THR A 809 13.34 18.82 -80.32
N LEU A 810 12.07 19.05 -80.58
CA LEU A 810 11.11 19.61 -79.65
C LEU A 810 10.35 18.48 -78.94
N VAL A 811 10.09 18.64 -77.64
CA VAL A 811 9.33 17.65 -76.86
C VAL A 811 8.08 18.31 -76.31
N PHE A 812 6.93 17.68 -76.54
CA PHE A 812 5.63 18.11 -76.04
C PHE A 812 5.07 17.05 -75.08
N GLU A 813 4.44 17.51 -74.01
CA GLU A 813 3.68 16.71 -73.06
C GLU A 813 2.19 16.87 -73.34
N PHE A 814 1.49 15.73 -73.44
CA PHE A 814 0.04 15.63 -73.50
C PHE A 814 -0.48 15.09 -72.17
N THR A 815 -1.44 15.78 -71.55
CA THR A 815 -2.08 15.38 -70.31
C THR A 815 -3.57 15.15 -70.55
N ALA A 816 -4.10 14.02 -70.08
CA ALA A 816 -5.52 13.72 -70.00
C ALA A 816 -5.98 13.65 -68.54
N ASP A 817 -7.11 14.27 -68.23
CA ASP A 817 -7.60 14.49 -66.86
C ASP A 817 -9.11 14.19 -66.79
N ASN A 818 -9.56 13.32 -65.88
CA ASN A 818 -10.98 12.96 -65.72
C ASN A 818 -11.73 13.83 -64.67
N GLY A 819 -11.04 14.82 -64.07
CA GLY A 819 -11.52 15.67 -62.98
C GLY A 819 -11.06 15.23 -61.59
N GLU A 820 -10.53 14.00 -61.46
CA GLU A 820 -10.05 13.40 -60.21
C GLU A 820 -8.57 12.97 -60.33
N ASP A 821 -8.21 12.30 -61.44
CA ASP A 821 -6.88 11.79 -61.76
C ASP A 821 -6.35 12.34 -63.09
N THR A 822 -5.02 12.40 -63.23
CA THR A 822 -4.35 12.85 -64.46
C THR A 822 -3.31 11.84 -64.98
N VAL A 823 -3.26 11.63 -66.29
CA VAL A 823 -2.26 10.80 -66.99
C VAL A 823 -1.54 11.65 -68.05
N SER A 824 -0.20 11.67 -68.03
CA SER A 824 0.63 12.44 -68.98
C SER A 824 1.54 11.55 -69.84
N LYS A 825 1.73 11.92 -71.12
CA LYS A 825 2.64 11.23 -72.05
C LYS A 825 3.38 12.21 -72.98
N LEU A 826 4.64 11.92 -73.31
CA LEU A 826 5.51 12.77 -74.14
C LEU A 826 5.51 12.36 -75.62
N VAL A 827 5.64 13.34 -76.51
CA VAL A 827 5.85 13.17 -77.97
C VAL A 827 6.94 14.12 -78.49
N ASN A 828 7.72 13.66 -79.48
CA ASN A 828 8.85 14.39 -80.04
C ASN A 828 8.57 14.83 -81.48
N LEU A 829 9.03 16.04 -81.83
CA LEU A 829 9.03 16.59 -83.19
C LEU A 829 10.43 17.07 -83.56
N GLU A 830 11.03 16.51 -84.61
CA GLU A 830 12.35 16.94 -85.10
C GLU A 830 12.22 18.10 -86.10
N VAL A 831 12.87 19.22 -85.81
CA VAL A 831 12.93 20.38 -86.71
C VAL A 831 14.26 20.36 -87.45
N THR A 832 14.22 20.49 -88.79
CA THR A 832 15.41 20.45 -89.65
C THR A 832 15.78 21.84 -90.18
N ASN A 833 17.04 22.26 -90.01
CA ASN A 833 17.55 23.56 -90.47
C ASN A 833 17.74 23.56 -92.01
N THR A 834 17.36 24.64 -92.67
CA THR A 834 17.33 24.79 -94.14
C THR A 834 18.33 25.81 -94.73
N GLN A 835 19.14 26.53 -93.94
CA GLN A 835 20.12 27.51 -94.48
C GLN A 835 21.48 26.92 -94.95
N GLU A 836 22.03 27.39 -96.09
CA GLU A 836 23.36 27.01 -96.63
C GLU A 836 24.54 27.87 -96.10
N PRO A 837 25.76 27.29 -95.91
CA PRO A 837 26.84 27.90 -95.13
C PRO A 837 27.80 28.81 -95.93
N GLY A 838 27.83 30.11 -95.60
CA GLY A 838 28.86 31.05 -96.07
C GLY A 838 29.96 31.28 -95.05
N TRP A 839 31.00 30.43 -95.03
CA TRP A 839 32.21 30.61 -94.19
C TRP A 839 33.39 31.11 -95.03
N THR A 840 34.15 32.11 -94.55
CA THR A 840 35.60 32.22 -94.83
C THR A 840 36.38 32.74 -93.62
N LYS A 841 37.45 32.01 -93.29
CA LYS A 841 38.40 32.17 -92.17
C LYS A 841 39.38 33.34 -92.37
N PRO A 842 39.78 34.06 -91.30
CA PRO A 842 41.12 34.62 -91.22
C PRO A 842 41.98 33.93 -90.15
N ASP A 843 43.25 33.81 -90.48
CA ASP A 843 44.32 33.10 -89.79
C ASP A 843 44.83 33.78 -88.51
N GLY A 844 45.31 32.94 -87.58
CA GLY A 844 46.36 33.33 -86.63
C GLY A 844 46.05 32.99 -85.17
N GLY A 845 46.85 32.09 -84.58
CA GLY A 845 46.94 31.97 -83.12
C GLY A 845 47.09 30.54 -82.60
N SER A 846 48.33 30.04 -82.59
CA SER A 846 48.78 28.85 -81.86
C SER A 846 48.80 29.09 -80.34
N LEU A 847 48.82 27.97 -79.58
CA LEU A 847 49.00 27.77 -78.13
C LEU A 847 47.69 27.38 -77.44
N GLY A 848 47.53 26.20 -76.86
CA GLY A 848 48.54 25.42 -76.15
C GLY A 848 48.06 25.28 -74.70
N ALA A 849 47.75 24.05 -74.32
CA ALA A 849 47.10 23.61 -73.09
C ALA A 849 47.59 24.25 -71.77
N GLY A 850 46.66 24.44 -70.83
CA GLY A 850 46.98 24.44 -69.40
C GLY A 850 46.07 25.29 -68.50
N LEU A 851 44.99 24.67 -67.98
CA LEU A 851 44.31 24.91 -66.69
C LEU A 851 44.06 26.37 -66.23
N LEU A 852 42.79 26.75 -66.08
CA LEU A 852 42.27 27.37 -64.84
C LEU A 852 40.75 27.55 -64.87
N MET A 853 40.16 27.17 -63.74
CA MET A 853 38.78 27.44 -63.34
C MET A 853 38.42 28.93 -63.41
N LEU A 854 37.10 29.16 -63.59
CA LEU A 854 36.33 30.36 -63.22
C LEU A 854 36.61 31.63 -64.05
N LEU A 855 35.58 32.10 -64.76
CA LEU A 855 34.74 33.21 -64.28
C LEU A 855 33.58 33.54 -65.28
N PRO A 856 32.52 34.19 -64.79
CA PRO A 856 31.19 34.32 -65.39
C PRO A 856 31.08 35.54 -66.30
N LEU A 857 29.95 35.71 -67.00
CA LEU A 857 29.34 37.00 -67.39
C LEU A 857 28.00 36.67 -68.10
N ALA A 858 26.86 36.75 -67.42
CA ALA A 858 26.07 37.97 -67.20
C ALA A 858 25.66 38.69 -68.51
N TRP A 859 24.40 38.52 -68.91
CA TRP A 859 23.62 39.63 -69.49
C TRP A 859 22.12 39.43 -69.19
N ARG A 860 21.62 40.01 -68.09
CA ARG A 860 20.94 41.32 -68.01
C ARG A 860 19.60 41.33 -68.77
N ARG A 861 18.49 41.35 -68.01
CA ARG A 861 17.47 42.43 -68.03
C ARG A 861 16.33 42.19 -67.05
N ARG A 862 16.18 43.10 -66.09
CA ARG A 862 14.91 43.81 -65.87
C ARG A 862 15.20 45.31 -65.90
N GLN A 863 14.31 46.05 -66.55
CA GLN A 863 14.45 47.46 -66.90
C GLN A 863 14.20 48.41 -65.72
N SER A 864 14.76 49.61 -65.82
CA SER A 864 14.22 50.94 -65.48
C SER A 864 15.01 51.78 -64.46
N LYS A 865 15.32 53.00 -64.94
CA LYS A 865 16.02 54.17 -64.37
C LYS A 865 17.54 54.16 -64.32
#